data_AF-A0A938LCT6-F1
#
_entry.id   AF-A0A938LCT6-F1
#
_cell.length_a   1.000
_cell.length_b   1.000
_cell.length_c   1.000
_cell.angle_alpha   90.00
_cell.angle_beta   90.00
_cell.angle_gamma   90.00
#
_symmetry.space_group_name_H-M   'P 1'
#
loop_
_entity.id
_entity.type
_entity.pdbx_description
1 polymer ?
#
loop_
_entity_poly.entity_id
_entity_poly.type
_entity_poly.pdbx_seq_one_letter_code
_entity_poly.pdbx_strand_id
1 'polypeptide(L)'
;MNMFARVTVCLAFFVAGALAPRSACADADAQAKRAAVLLYASYHEQAAPWKTAWTRQMEKDGYRVEFLKDPKDLNWELLRQFNVFVTGGFFYDYALTVSPDTVKKWSELLPEYVEAGGGLLVLNGIGGGYVAKDDIQRQWKTLFGAFGVEFLIEQVVDPSHAYVQPRRVQHSYGWTTDVAKHAVMQGVKTVYYPTTPVMYSPATAPLRIESDAWQVVVRGMDTASSRAGTWFMAHAVHFRDDLPGRFAAAPPLAAVRAYGKGRVAAVGLHFLPCLLWQGHPLTDDVCLTRGDGKTPSDAGRLLANLYRWLAEPSVASKQLGGWAGNASAPAERASDLRSDPPIDWTDGGIPETPHAFPGVIGAHSAYSDGSGTVEQWAAAARAAGLKWLVFTETFEKLKQCDWEQLVARCDKASSDSFWAIPGIEAMDVAGNRWVQFGPRLPWLTPNMLDASGQRIRESQNFKFMRGAPPTAPFLIRQGGHPAWSYRFLDSFAVYTVEKNALVDRSLDDYLVKQEQEDEVQPIVVNRLFAPAELASMSQPIPRTWLFGPDAPAARHWFTEPCWRPGRSYISSGPRLLCWDGRNLSRVASGAYSLRGTERWRIRLTVQADAGLNEVRIYDGTKLYARHLAEGTTFDLSFDGLHDQSRRFVAVVTDRGGGELVTPSLLTVDFLGRTQVCSDRNNTMPISIVRGNDGTPYYYPAATMVDKGRPPSTAIAPAAPTYDIALPGMDGGSSWKGYWPDLVPQIPGWDRGGGYFSRCSYPLVGRDVIVQRWDITHEFLPVSGHLRAVLNVTPYMPYRALEYFDLDVREFACVRRDRDMGLVVVEGCLTAKKPFRFDANQRASLPLTVVTPTPKEGENDRFTLALPGQAVAPIPLPDTGEPFVHDGPLPAGSYFACFPDLVGAQGIVLLDDGYSLRVEADKSRVRAAAYISRPGQEMAVGDKLPFRLLCVLGRYAGPADGSEFQWVLQSMGILGPPAYRAELEKGKVLGTKFYLDLEAQDGECLGVIRKTTEQRLPCRLPVRVRGLNPNCSAAAYDRKRNELVPFGFLDGVGYASLDLDEGDADVYIGNLAVCDCPELRLTVVQENGNAVKVLAHNPTSKELKTIVRTPKGYSRVSPASNAVTVPVGGRIEFTVK
;
A
#
# COMPACT_ATOMS: atom_id res chain seq x y z
N MET A 1 51.34 -24.65 59.86
CA MET A 1 50.14 -25.24 60.49
C MET A 1 49.25 -25.72 59.35
N ASN A 2 49.43 -26.97 58.94
CA ASN A 2 48.58 -28.11 59.30
C ASN A 2 47.17 -27.95 58.68
N MET A 3 46.63 -28.84 57.86
CA MET A 3 47.01 -30.18 57.39
C MET A 3 45.91 -30.49 56.34
N PHE A 4 46.16 -30.76 55.07
CA PHE A 4 46.62 -32.03 54.50
C PHE A 4 45.86 -33.28 54.99
N ALA A 5 45.11 -33.89 54.05
CA ALA A 5 44.82 -35.33 53.83
C ALA A 5 43.32 -35.51 53.46
N ARG A 6 42.94 -35.99 52.27
CA ARG A 6 43.56 -37.03 51.46
C ARG A 6 43.44 -36.76 49.95
N VAL A 7 44.60 -36.59 49.32
CA VAL A 7 44.88 -36.86 47.90
C VAL A 7 45.76 -38.10 47.87
N THR A 8 45.35 -39.14 47.15
CA THR A 8 46.21 -40.13 46.47
C THR A 8 45.25 -40.89 45.54
N VAL A 9 45.41 -40.98 44.22
CA VAL A 9 46.63 -41.18 43.43
C VAL A 9 46.45 -40.52 42.05
N CYS A 10 47.46 -39.76 41.65
CA CYS A 10 47.71 -39.33 40.28
C CYS A 10 48.56 -40.36 39.53
N LEU A 11 48.40 -40.32 38.20
CA LEU A 11 49.40 -40.61 37.16
C LEU A 11 49.72 -42.06 36.72
N ALA A 12 49.40 -42.26 35.43
CA ALA A 12 50.24 -42.82 34.37
C ALA A 12 50.57 -44.32 34.37
N PHE A 13 50.02 -45.02 33.36
CA PHE A 13 50.69 -45.91 32.37
C PHE A 13 49.56 -46.69 31.64
N PHE A 14 49.16 -46.29 30.43
CA PHE A 14 49.64 -46.76 29.11
C PHE A 14 49.39 -48.25 28.79
N VAL A 15 48.74 -48.44 27.61
CA VAL A 15 48.78 -49.59 26.69
C VAL A 15 47.69 -50.68 26.78
N ALA A 16 47.01 -50.80 25.64
CA ALA A 16 46.37 -51.99 25.03
C ALA A 16 45.09 -52.58 25.65
N GLY A 17 43.99 -52.32 24.93
CA GLY A 17 43.35 -53.38 24.14
C GLY A 17 42.37 -54.30 24.86
N ALA A 18 41.07 -54.04 24.68
CA ALA A 18 40.09 -55.07 24.36
C ALA A 18 38.87 -54.43 23.67
N LEU A 19 38.95 -54.42 22.34
CA LEU A 19 37.84 -54.21 21.43
C LEU A 19 36.80 -55.33 21.60
N ALA A 20 35.53 -54.95 21.78
CA ALA A 20 34.39 -55.74 21.33
C ALA A 20 33.41 -54.78 20.62
N PRO A 21 32.86 -55.19 19.46
CA PRO A 21 32.45 -54.25 18.42
C PRO A 21 31.12 -53.59 18.76
N ARG A 22 31.10 -52.25 18.77
CA ARG A 22 29.87 -51.51 18.47
C ARG A 22 29.45 -51.95 17.07
N SER A 23 28.26 -52.55 16.98
CA SER A 23 27.65 -52.97 15.73
C SER A 23 27.74 -51.86 14.68
N ALA A 24 28.43 -52.16 13.58
CA ALA A 24 28.63 -51.30 12.41
C ALA A 24 27.34 -51.07 11.60
N CYS A 25 26.19 -50.94 12.27
CA CYS A 25 24.89 -50.70 11.63
C CYS A 25 24.35 -49.28 11.90
N ALA A 26 24.99 -48.49 12.77
CA ALA A 26 24.51 -47.14 13.11
C ALA A 26 25.29 -45.99 12.45
N ASP A 27 26.51 -46.22 11.95
CA ASP A 27 27.37 -45.15 11.40
C ASP A 27 27.47 -45.15 9.86
N ALA A 28 26.85 -46.11 9.17
CA ALA A 28 26.76 -46.09 7.70
C ALA A 28 25.62 -45.16 7.18
N ASP A 29 24.66 -44.81 8.04
CA ASP A 29 23.50 -43.96 7.68
C ASP A 29 23.77 -42.45 7.84
N ALA A 30 24.85 -42.06 8.53
CA ALA A 30 25.13 -40.66 8.88
C ALA A 30 25.94 -39.88 7.83
N GLN A 31 26.29 -40.49 6.69
CA GLN A 31 27.09 -39.84 5.64
C GLN A 31 26.59 -40.10 4.19
N ALA A 32 25.33 -40.54 4.02
CA ALA A 32 24.67 -40.44 2.73
C ALA A 32 24.24 -38.98 2.50
N LYS A 33 24.80 -38.31 1.48
CA LYS A 33 24.47 -36.93 1.07
C LYS A 33 22.95 -36.71 1.11
N ARG A 34 22.46 -35.95 2.10
CA ARG A 34 21.05 -35.60 2.21
C ARG A 34 20.62 -34.80 0.98
N ALA A 35 19.38 -35.03 0.55
CA ALA A 35 18.82 -34.56 -0.71
C ALA A 35 18.86 -33.02 -0.88
N ALA A 36 19.14 -32.55 -2.09
CA ALA A 36 18.99 -31.16 -2.47
C ALA A 36 17.55 -30.89 -2.93
N VAL A 37 16.96 -29.82 -2.44
CA VAL A 37 15.58 -29.39 -2.68
C VAL A 37 15.59 -28.03 -3.36
N LEU A 38 14.95 -27.92 -4.52
CA LEU A 38 14.65 -26.65 -5.16
C LEU A 38 13.19 -26.28 -4.89
N LEU A 39 12.98 -25.13 -4.26
CA LEU A 39 11.67 -24.60 -3.92
C LEU A 39 11.33 -23.43 -4.84
N TYR A 40 10.13 -23.44 -5.41
CA TYR A 40 9.57 -22.29 -6.11
C TYR A 40 8.30 -21.80 -5.42
N ALA A 41 8.30 -20.50 -5.10
CA ALA A 41 7.14 -19.75 -4.63
C ALA A 41 7.12 -18.41 -5.37
N SER A 42 6.00 -18.06 -6.00
CA SER A 42 5.87 -16.88 -6.89
C SER A 42 5.93 -15.52 -6.18
N TYR A 43 6.08 -15.48 -4.86
CA TYR A 43 6.14 -14.21 -4.15
C TYR A 43 7.54 -13.60 -4.37
N HIS A 44 7.59 -12.61 -5.27
CA HIS A 44 8.72 -11.74 -5.59
C HIS A 44 9.58 -11.42 -4.36
N GLU A 45 10.88 -11.18 -4.58
CA GLU A 45 11.95 -10.52 -3.77
C GLU A 45 11.74 -10.37 -2.25
N GLN A 46 10.58 -9.90 -1.80
CA GLN A 46 10.12 -9.94 -0.43
C GLN A 46 10.13 -11.32 0.21
N ALA A 47 10.07 -12.49 -0.45
CA ALA A 47 10.19 -13.79 0.23
C ALA A 47 11.65 -14.26 0.43
N ALA A 48 12.59 -13.74 -0.38
CA ALA A 48 13.99 -14.15 -0.32
C ALA A 48 14.76 -13.75 0.97
N PRO A 49 14.42 -12.67 1.73
CA PRO A 49 15.00 -12.49 3.05
C PRO A 49 14.45 -13.48 4.11
N TRP A 50 13.44 -14.28 3.78
CA TRP A 50 12.71 -15.15 4.73
C TRP A 50 13.08 -16.60 4.47
N LYS A 51 14.25 -17.01 4.97
CA LYS A 51 14.34 -18.41 5.40
C LYS A 51 13.27 -18.61 6.47
N THR A 52 12.17 -19.25 6.11
CA THR A 52 11.06 -19.49 7.03
C THR A 52 11.54 -20.37 8.17
N ALA A 53 10.79 -20.44 9.27
CA ALA A 53 11.13 -21.41 10.32
C ALA A 53 11.25 -22.83 9.73
N TRP A 54 10.44 -23.15 8.71
CA TRP A 54 10.47 -24.41 8.00
C TRP A 54 11.79 -24.65 7.27
N THR A 55 12.23 -23.73 6.41
CA THR A 55 13.44 -23.97 5.62
C THR A 55 14.69 -24.00 6.51
N ARG A 56 14.72 -23.20 7.59
CA ARG A 56 15.77 -23.31 8.61
C ARG A 56 15.75 -24.65 9.31
N GLN A 57 14.57 -25.19 9.60
CA GLN A 57 14.44 -26.52 10.19
C GLN A 57 14.93 -27.60 9.20
N MET A 58 14.57 -27.52 7.92
CA MET A 58 15.08 -28.42 6.89
C MET A 58 16.60 -28.37 6.76
N GLU A 59 17.21 -27.18 6.78
CA GLU A 59 18.67 -27.03 6.75
C GLU A 59 19.34 -27.64 7.99
N LYS A 60 18.76 -27.45 9.19
CA LYS A 60 19.20 -28.14 10.41
C LYS A 60 19.05 -29.65 10.31
N ASP A 61 17.99 -30.11 9.65
CA ASP A 61 17.75 -31.50 9.30
C ASP A 61 18.60 -31.94 8.08
N GLY A 62 19.59 -31.13 7.69
CA GLY A 62 20.65 -31.44 6.75
C GLY A 62 20.24 -31.46 5.28
N TYR A 63 19.06 -30.96 4.92
CA TYR A 63 18.70 -30.71 3.52
C TYR A 63 19.42 -29.47 3.00
N ARG A 64 19.72 -29.45 1.70
CA ARG A 64 20.04 -28.20 0.99
C ARG A 64 18.75 -27.66 0.39
N VAL A 65 18.36 -26.43 0.72
CA VAL A 65 17.18 -25.77 0.16
C VAL A 65 17.61 -24.57 -0.66
N GLU A 66 17.20 -24.50 -1.91
CA GLU A 66 17.40 -23.36 -2.82
C GLU A 66 16.06 -22.80 -3.27
N PHE A 67 16.03 -21.51 -3.62
CA PHE A 67 14.84 -20.84 -4.15
C PHE A 67 15.02 -20.52 -5.65
N LEU A 68 14.03 -20.88 -6.46
CA LEU A 68 13.93 -20.40 -7.85
C LEU A 68 13.37 -18.96 -7.84
N LYS A 69 14.13 -18.00 -8.39
CA LYS A 69 13.79 -16.57 -8.36
C LYS A 69 12.78 -16.17 -9.44
N ASP A 70 13.06 -16.51 -10.71
CA ASP A 70 12.16 -16.25 -11.84
C ASP A 70 11.67 -17.60 -12.42
N PRO A 71 10.36 -17.81 -12.62
CA PRO A 71 9.86 -19.04 -13.22
C PRO A 71 10.41 -19.33 -14.63
N LYS A 72 10.83 -18.30 -15.38
CA LYS A 72 11.43 -18.44 -16.71
C LYS A 72 12.80 -19.13 -16.67
N ASP A 73 13.52 -18.97 -15.57
CA ASP A 73 14.88 -19.52 -15.39
C ASP A 73 14.87 -21.04 -15.21
N LEU A 74 13.74 -21.64 -14.83
CA LEU A 74 13.67 -23.09 -14.68
C LEU A 74 13.96 -23.76 -16.03
N ASN A 75 14.99 -24.59 -16.05
CA ASN A 75 15.39 -25.38 -17.20
C ASN A 75 15.97 -26.71 -16.71
N TRP A 76 16.24 -27.64 -17.64
CA TRP A 76 16.76 -28.96 -17.33
C TRP A 76 18.07 -28.92 -16.54
N GLU A 77 19.02 -28.07 -16.94
CA GLU A 77 20.35 -27.96 -16.32
C GLU A 77 20.29 -27.50 -14.86
N LEU A 78 19.35 -26.61 -14.54
CA LEU A 78 19.09 -26.23 -13.16
C LEU A 78 18.38 -27.36 -12.41
N LEU A 79 17.29 -27.87 -12.96
CA LEU A 79 16.39 -28.82 -12.30
C LEU A 79 17.09 -30.15 -11.97
N ARG A 80 17.97 -30.65 -12.86
CA ARG A 80 18.70 -31.91 -12.66
C ARG A 80 19.69 -31.89 -11.50
N GLN A 81 20.07 -30.72 -11.00
CA GLN A 81 20.96 -30.59 -9.83
C GLN A 81 20.25 -30.90 -8.50
N PHE A 82 18.92 -31.01 -8.52
CA PHE A 82 18.09 -31.21 -7.33
C PHE A 82 17.39 -32.57 -7.34
N ASN A 83 17.24 -33.14 -6.15
CA ASN A 83 16.55 -34.40 -5.92
C ASN A 83 15.04 -34.23 -5.84
N VAL A 84 14.59 -33.08 -5.32
CA VAL A 84 13.18 -32.73 -5.18
C VAL A 84 12.92 -31.32 -5.68
N PHE A 85 11.89 -31.15 -6.50
CA PHE A 85 11.31 -29.87 -6.85
C PHE A 85 9.99 -29.67 -6.11
N VAL A 86 9.84 -28.51 -5.47
CA VAL A 86 8.67 -28.14 -4.67
C VAL A 86 8.03 -26.92 -5.29
N THR A 87 6.73 -26.98 -5.55
CA THR A 87 6.00 -25.83 -6.07
C THR A 87 4.58 -25.77 -5.52
N GLY A 88 4.10 -24.56 -5.29
CA GLY A 88 2.73 -24.29 -4.85
C GLY A 88 2.39 -22.80 -4.89
N GLY A 89 3.06 -22.03 -5.76
CA GLY A 89 2.95 -20.57 -5.79
C GLY A 89 2.51 -19.96 -7.11
N PHE A 90 2.50 -20.68 -8.23
CA PHE A 90 2.45 -20.14 -9.61
C PHE A 90 1.55 -18.93 -9.93
N PHE A 91 0.42 -18.75 -9.24
CA PHE A 91 -0.65 -17.83 -9.68
C PHE A 91 -0.88 -16.65 -8.72
N TYR A 92 0.04 -16.41 -7.79
CA TYR A 92 -0.11 -15.38 -6.76
C TYR A 92 0.41 -13.99 -7.18
N ASP A 93 1.13 -13.84 -8.30
CA ASP A 93 1.78 -12.57 -8.63
C ASP A 93 0.78 -11.50 -9.14
N TYR A 94 0.86 -10.32 -8.51
CA TYR A 94 0.12 -9.11 -8.85
C TYR A 94 0.56 -8.47 -10.19
N ALA A 95 1.73 -8.85 -10.72
CA ALA A 95 2.28 -8.25 -11.93
C ALA A 95 2.59 -9.22 -13.08
N LEU A 96 2.67 -10.55 -12.85
CA LEU A 96 3.08 -11.49 -13.89
C LEU A 96 2.35 -12.82 -13.74
N THR A 97 1.26 -13.00 -14.49
CA THR A 97 0.90 -14.37 -14.89
C THR A 97 2.13 -15.03 -15.48
N VAL A 98 2.52 -16.19 -14.97
CA VAL A 98 3.44 -17.09 -15.65
C VAL A 98 2.95 -17.19 -17.09
N SER A 99 3.76 -16.74 -18.05
CA SER A 99 3.30 -16.62 -19.44
C SER A 99 2.78 -17.98 -19.92
N PRO A 100 1.80 -18.03 -20.83
CA PRO A 100 1.37 -19.30 -21.44
C PRO A 100 2.55 -20.15 -21.93
N ASP A 101 3.61 -19.51 -22.44
CA ASP A 101 4.85 -20.17 -22.85
C ASP A 101 5.61 -20.78 -21.67
N THR A 102 5.69 -20.09 -20.54
CA THR A 102 6.33 -20.64 -19.33
C THR A 102 5.52 -21.78 -18.75
N VAL A 103 4.18 -21.67 -18.73
CA VAL A 103 3.26 -22.76 -18.36
C VAL A 103 3.48 -23.98 -19.26
N LYS A 104 3.53 -23.77 -20.58
CA LYS A 104 3.78 -24.84 -21.54
C LYS A 104 5.15 -25.50 -21.32
N LYS A 105 6.21 -24.70 -21.20
CA LYS A 105 7.57 -25.16 -20.92
C LYS A 105 7.62 -26.06 -19.68
N TRP A 106 6.96 -25.66 -18.60
CA TRP A 106 6.94 -26.47 -17.36
C TRP A 106 6.09 -27.73 -17.51
N SER A 107 4.99 -27.68 -18.27
CA SER A 107 4.16 -28.86 -18.54
C SER A 107 4.91 -29.95 -19.31
N GLU A 108 5.96 -29.58 -20.05
CA GLU A 108 6.84 -30.50 -20.78
C GLU A 108 8.02 -30.94 -19.89
N LEU A 109 8.66 -29.99 -19.19
CA LEU A 109 9.87 -30.21 -18.40
C LEU A 109 9.65 -31.05 -17.13
N LEU A 110 8.54 -30.82 -16.41
CA LEU A 110 8.29 -31.50 -15.13
C LEU A 110 8.05 -33.01 -15.28
N PRO A 111 7.24 -33.49 -16.25
CA PRO A 111 7.12 -34.92 -16.51
C PRO A 111 8.47 -35.57 -16.85
N GLU A 112 9.27 -34.93 -17.71
CA GLU A 112 10.61 -35.42 -18.07
C GLU A 112 11.51 -35.58 -16.84
N TYR A 113 11.52 -34.58 -15.94
CA TYR A 113 12.29 -34.63 -14.70
C TYR A 113 11.88 -35.78 -13.78
N VAL A 114 10.58 -35.98 -13.60
CA VAL A 114 10.07 -37.06 -12.74
C VAL A 114 10.34 -38.42 -13.39
N GLU A 115 10.19 -38.55 -14.72
CA GLU A 115 10.50 -39.79 -15.44
C GLU A 115 11.98 -40.20 -15.32
N ALA A 116 12.88 -39.22 -15.24
CA ALA A 116 14.30 -39.43 -15.02
C ALA A 116 14.67 -39.81 -13.57
N GLY A 117 13.71 -39.82 -12.63
CA GLY A 117 13.92 -40.20 -11.23
C GLY A 117 13.77 -39.06 -10.24
N GLY A 118 13.35 -37.87 -10.69
CA GLY A 118 13.14 -36.70 -9.85
C GLY A 118 11.92 -36.84 -8.93
N GLY A 119 11.94 -36.11 -7.82
CA GLY A 119 10.81 -36.00 -6.91
C GLY A 119 10.05 -34.70 -7.14
N LEU A 120 8.72 -34.75 -7.30
CA LEU A 120 7.87 -33.56 -7.44
C LEU A 120 6.88 -33.46 -6.26
N LEU A 121 6.94 -32.35 -5.51
CA LEU A 121 5.93 -31.99 -4.50
C LEU A 121 5.12 -30.80 -5.00
N VAL A 122 3.81 -31.00 -5.16
CA VAL A 122 2.86 -29.95 -5.51
C VAL A 122 2.00 -29.62 -4.29
N LEU A 123 2.10 -28.38 -3.82
CA LEU A 123 1.25 -27.81 -2.77
C LEU A 123 0.15 -26.95 -3.41
N ASN A 124 -0.98 -26.79 -2.72
CA ASN A 124 -2.02 -25.87 -3.17
C ASN A 124 -1.48 -24.42 -3.19
N GLY A 125 -1.70 -23.77 -4.33
CA GLY A 125 -1.37 -22.38 -4.58
C GLY A 125 -2.35 -21.73 -5.52
N ILE A 126 -3.61 -22.19 -5.52
CA ILE A 126 -4.66 -21.67 -6.42
C ILE A 126 -5.03 -20.24 -5.96
N GLY A 127 -4.18 -19.26 -6.22
CA GLY A 127 -4.43 -17.86 -5.90
C GLY A 127 -5.14 -17.12 -7.01
N GLY A 128 -6.17 -16.34 -6.67
CA GLY A 128 -6.77 -15.35 -7.54
C GLY A 128 -5.92 -14.08 -7.57
N GLY A 129 -4.98 -14.00 -8.51
CA GLY A 129 -4.65 -12.69 -9.09
C GLY A 129 -5.85 -12.13 -9.87
N TYR A 130 -5.69 -11.00 -10.56
CA TYR A 130 -6.71 -10.35 -11.40
C TYR A 130 -7.09 -11.14 -12.69
N VAL A 131 -6.92 -12.46 -12.66
CA VAL A 131 -7.04 -13.40 -13.78
C VAL A 131 -8.36 -14.16 -13.67
N ALA A 132 -9.04 -14.37 -14.79
CA ALA A 132 -10.30 -15.10 -14.82
C ALA A 132 -10.15 -16.55 -14.32
N LYS A 133 -11.16 -17.05 -13.59
CA LYS A 133 -11.25 -18.42 -13.06
C LYS A 133 -10.80 -19.49 -14.05
N ASP A 134 -11.32 -19.40 -15.27
CA ASP A 134 -11.14 -20.42 -16.30
C ASP A 134 -9.68 -20.48 -16.78
N ASP A 135 -8.94 -19.37 -16.69
CA ASP A 135 -7.53 -19.33 -17.06
C ASP A 135 -6.66 -19.98 -15.98
N ILE A 136 -6.96 -19.75 -14.69
CA ILE A 136 -6.24 -20.42 -13.59
C ILE A 136 -6.47 -21.94 -13.66
N GLN A 137 -7.73 -22.38 -13.76
CA GLN A 137 -8.03 -23.82 -13.80
C GLN A 137 -7.45 -24.49 -15.05
N ARG A 138 -7.45 -23.79 -16.19
CA ARG A 138 -6.79 -24.25 -17.43
C ARG A 138 -5.28 -24.37 -17.24
N GLN A 139 -4.62 -23.38 -16.66
CA GLN A 139 -3.17 -23.40 -16.43
C GLN A 139 -2.76 -24.53 -15.46
N TRP A 140 -3.51 -24.73 -14.37
CA TRP A 140 -3.32 -25.88 -13.46
C TRP A 140 -3.47 -27.21 -14.19
N LYS A 141 -4.53 -27.35 -15.00
CA LYS A 141 -4.77 -28.55 -15.81
C LYS A 141 -3.65 -28.78 -16.83
N THR A 142 -3.13 -27.73 -17.45
CA THR A 142 -1.99 -27.82 -18.37
C THR A 142 -0.72 -28.27 -17.66
N LEU A 143 -0.39 -27.70 -16.50
CA LEU A 143 0.84 -28.04 -15.76
C LEU A 143 0.83 -29.46 -15.18
N PHE A 144 -0.29 -29.87 -14.57
CA PHE A 144 -0.32 -31.08 -13.75
C PHE A 144 -1.24 -32.18 -14.28
N GLY A 145 -1.97 -31.92 -15.37
CA GLY A 145 -2.83 -32.90 -16.01
C GLY A 145 -2.10 -34.17 -16.43
N ALA A 146 -0.82 -34.06 -16.84
CA ALA A 146 0.01 -35.22 -17.18
C ALA A 146 0.17 -36.22 -16.03
N PHE A 147 0.08 -35.77 -14.77
CA PHE A 147 0.19 -36.62 -13.59
C PHE A 147 -1.16 -37.20 -13.12
N GLY A 148 -2.29 -36.74 -13.68
CA GLY A 148 -3.63 -37.24 -13.37
C GLY A 148 -4.20 -36.76 -12.03
N VAL A 149 -3.83 -35.55 -11.59
CA VAL A 149 -4.33 -34.90 -10.37
C VAL A 149 -4.79 -33.48 -10.67
N GLU A 150 -5.91 -33.08 -10.07
CA GLU A 150 -6.43 -31.71 -10.14
C GLU A 150 -6.73 -31.18 -8.73
N PHE A 151 -6.30 -29.96 -8.45
CA PHE A 151 -6.71 -29.21 -7.26
C PHE A 151 -8.01 -28.50 -7.58
N LEU A 152 -9.08 -28.77 -6.82
CA LEU A 152 -10.37 -28.14 -7.07
C LEU A 152 -10.40 -26.73 -6.48
N ILE A 153 -11.09 -25.80 -7.16
CA ILE A 153 -11.41 -24.47 -6.62
C ILE A 153 -12.58 -24.61 -5.63
N GLU A 154 -12.32 -25.33 -4.55
CA GLU A 154 -13.24 -25.65 -3.47
C GLU A 154 -12.51 -25.53 -2.14
N GLN A 155 -13.20 -25.07 -1.09
CA GLN A 155 -12.65 -25.01 0.26
C GLN A 155 -13.15 -26.22 1.05
N VAL A 156 -12.24 -26.96 1.67
CA VAL A 156 -12.60 -27.98 2.65
C VAL A 156 -13.06 -27.32 3.94
N VAL A 157 -14.19 -27.78 4.49
CA VAL A 157 -14.78 -27.33 5.75
C VAL A 157 -15.15 -28.53 6.62
N ASP A 158 -14.94 -28.41 7.93
CA ASP A 158 -15.33 -29.43 8.91
C ASP A 158 -15.64 -28.80 10.28
N PRO A 159 -16.87 -28.29 10.48
CA PRO A 159 -17.24 -27.66 11.74
C PRO A 159 -17.14 -28.60 12.97
N SER A 160 -17.29 -29.90 12.77
CA SER A 160 -17.24 -30.91 13.84
C SER A 160 -15.83 -31.13 14.39
N HIS A 161 -14.81 -30.91 13.56
CA HIS A 161 -13.39 -31.03 13.91
C HIS A 161 -12.66 -29.70 13.70
N ALA A 162 -13.32 -28.60 14.08
CA ALA A 162 -12.76 -27.28 13.95
C ALA A 162 -11.95 -26.86 15.18
N TYR A 163 -10.84 -26.18 14.92
CA TYR A 163 -10.10 -25.39 15.89
C TYR A 163 -9.97 -23.97 15.36
N VAL A 164 -10.47 -23.00 16.10
CA VAL A 164 -10.25 -21.58 15.81
C VAL A 164 -9.18 -21.10 16.76
N GLN A 165 -8.13 -20.46 16.23
CA GLN A 165 -7.12 -19.83 17.06
C GLN A 165 -7.81 -18.89 18.07
N PRO A 166 -7.58 -19.07 19.39
CA PRO A 166 -8.24 -18.26 20.40
C PRO A 166 -7.72 -16.81 20.42
N ARG A 167 -6.59 -16.54 19.79
CA ARG A 167 -5.83 -15.28 19.81
C ARG A 167 -5.39 -14.88 18.38
N ARG A 168 -4.87 -13.66 18.19
CA ARG A 168 -4.21 -13.22 16.93
C ARG A 168 -5.17 -13.11 15.72
N VAL A 169 -4.86 -13.73 14.58
CA VAL A 169 -5.65 -13.59 13.34
C VAL A 169 -6.91 -14.47 13.31
N GLN A 170 -7.14 -15.29 14.35
CA GLN A 170 -8.30 -16.19 14.45
C GLN A 170 -8.49 -17.07 13.23
N HIS A 171 -7.39 -17.57 12.68
CA HIS A 171 -7.49 -18.47 11.55
C HIS A 171 -8.15 -19.77 12.02
N SER A 172 -9.13 -20.24 11.24
CA SER A 172 -9.82 -21.51 11.50
C SER A 172 -9.07 -22.65 10.83
N TYR A 173 -9.01 -23.77 11.53
CA TYR A 173 -8.40 -25.01 11.11
C TYR A 173 -9.40 -26.14 11.28
N GLY A 174 -9.39 -27.09 10.36
CA GLY A 174 -9.88 -28.44 10.61
C GLY A 174 -8.73 -29.31 11.07
N TRP A 175 -9.03 -30.43 11.70
CA TRP A 175 -8.06 -31.49 11.94
C TRP A 175 -8.59 -32.85 11.50
N THR A 176 -7.67 -33.77 11.21
CA THR A 176 -8.02 -35.13 10.78
C THR A 176 -7.05 -36.14 11.36
N THR A 177 -7.57 -37.32 11.70
CA THR A 177 -6.80 -38.52 12.01
C THR A 177 -6.96 -39.61 10.93
N ASP A 178 -7.67 -39.31 9.83
CA ASP A 178 -7.83 -40.23 8.70
C ASP A 178 -6.58 -40.21 7.82
N VAL A 179 -5.59 -41.00 8.27
CA VAL A 179 -4.29 -41.18 7.64
C VAL A 179 -4.11 -42.62 7.19
N ALA A 180 -3.70 -42.80 5.93
CA ALA A 180 -3.52 -44.14 5.38
C ALA A 180 -2.23 -44.82 5.88
N LYS A 181 -2.17 -46.15 5.78
CA LYS A 181 -0.92 -46.89 5.95
C LYS A 181 -0.02 -46.66 4.73
N HIS A 182 1.03 -45.84 4.88
CA HIS A 182 2.05 -45.61 3.86
C HIS A 182 3.36 -45.15 4.53
N ALA A 183 4.51 -45.34 3.85
CA ALA A 183 5.82 -44.92 4.38
C ALA A 183 5.86 -43.42 4.74
N VAL A 184 5.19 -42.59 3.94
CA VAL A 184 5.10 -41.14 4.18
C VAL A 184 4.29 -40.76 5.43
N MET A 185 3.49 -41.69 5.96
CA MET A 185 2.67 -41.49 7.16
C MET A 185 3.36 -42.00 8.43
N GLN A 186 4.64 -42.39 8.37
CA GLN A 186 5.37 -42.89 9.53
C GLN A 186 5.40 -41.86 10.67
N GLY A 187 4.65 -42.19 11.73
CA GLY A 187 4.48 -41.40 12.94
C GLY A 187 3.69 -40.10 12.75
N VAL A 188 2.91 -40.00 11.66
CA VAL A 188 1.87 -38.98 11.47
C VAL A 188 0.57 -39.55 12.02
N LYS A 189 -0.04 -38.88 12.99
CA LYS A 189 -1.30 -39.29 13.63
C LYS A 189 -2.41 -38.29 13.40
N THR A 190 -2.09 -37.00 13.46
CA THR A 190 -3.07 -35.92 13.34
C THR A 190 -2.55 -34.86 12.39
N VAL A 191 -3.37 -34.39 11.45
CA VAL A 191 -3.02 -33.32 10.52
C VAL A 191 -4.01 -32.18 10.71
N TYR A 192 -3.51 -30.99 11.08
CA TYR A 192 -4.29 -29.76 11.05
C TYR A 192 -4.17 -29.11 9.67
N TYR A 193 -5.28 -28.57 9.17
CA TYR A 193 -5.36 -27.94 7.86
C TYR A 193 -6.23 -26.68 7.93
N PRO A 194 -5.85 -25.58 7.27
CA PRO A 194 -6.59 -24.32 7.35
C PRO A 194 -7.94 -24.42 6.62
N THR A 195 -9.00 -23.95 7.27
CA THR A 195 -10.36 -23.90 6.72
C THR A 195 -10.82 -22.47 6.43
N THR A 196 -10.14 -21.46 6.98
CA THR A 196 -10.31 -20.07 6.57
C THR A 196 -9.59 -19.83 5.25
N PRO A 197 -10.29 -19.44 4.16
CA PRO A 197 -9.67 -19.11 2.89
C PRO A 197 -8.51 -18.12 3.04
N VAL A 198 -7.43 -18.35 2.29
CA VAL A 198 -6.26 -17.46 2.25
C VAL A 198 -6.42 -16.62 1.01
N MET A 199 -6.65 -15.31 1.17
CA MET A 199 -6.66 -14.31 0.08
C MET A 199 -7.00 -14.87 -1.30
N TYR A 200 -8.29 -14.81 -1.63
CA TYR A 200 -8.74 -15.12 -2.98
C TYR A 200 -8.50 -16.59 -3.40
N SER A 201 -8.05 -17.46 -2.48
CA SER A 201 -7.71 -18.88 -2.67
C SER A 201 -8.38 -19.79 -1.63
N PRO A 202 -8.74 -21.04 -1.98
CA PRO A 202 -8.97 -22.06 -0.95
C PRO A 202 -7.70 -22.28 -0.12
N ALA A 203 -7.79 -22.20 1.20
CA ALA A 203 -6.68 -22.52 2.09
C ALA A 203 -6.41 -24.02 2.18
N THR A 204 -7.44 -24.84 1.96
CA THR A 204 -7.30 -26.28 1.74
C THR A 204 -8.16 -26.67 0.55
N ALA A 205 -7.53 -26.99 -0.57
CA ALA A 205 -8.18 -27.45 -1.79
C ALA A 205 -8.27 -28.98 -1.78
N PRO A 206 -9.45 -29.59 -2.01
CA PRO A 206 -9.55 -31.03 -2.13
C PRO A 206 -8.97 -31.49 -3.47
N LEU A 207 -8.39 -32.68 -3.48
CA LEU A 207 -7.78 -33.26 -4.68
C LEU A 207 -8.81 -34.10 -5.46
N ARG A 208 -8.98 -33.80 -6.75
CA ARG A 208 -9.59 -34.72 -7.71
C ARG A 208 -8.52 -35.61 -8.30
N ILE A 209 -8.68 -36.90 -8.08
CA ILE A 209 -7.79 -37.94 -8.57
C ILE A 209 -8.52 -38.67 -9.69
N GLU A 210 -7.90 -38.75 -10.86
CA GLU A 210 -8.50 -39.34 -12.06
C GLU A 210 -7.91 -40.71 -12.41
N SER A 211 -6.92 -41.17 -11.64
CA SER A 211 -6.20 -42.42 -11.89
C SER A 211 -6.02 -43.22 -10.59
N ASP A 212 -6.27 -44.52 -10.67
CA ASP A 212 -6.06 -45.49 -9.58
C ASP A 212 -4.58 -45.66 -9.21
N ALA A 213 -3.66 -45.08 -9.98
CA ALA A 213 -2.23 -45.07 -9.67
C ALA A 213 -1.87 -44.14 -8.49
N TRP A 214 -2.79 -43.30 -8.05
CA TRP A 214 -2.62 -42.44 -6.87
C TRP A 214 -3.11 -43.14 -5.60
N GLN A 215 -2.29 -43.09 -4.56
CA GLN A 215 -2.68 -43.46 -3.21
C GLN A 215 -3.00 -42.20 -2.41
N VAL A 216 -4.25 -42.05 -1.97
CA VAL A 216 -4.63 -41.02 -0.99
C VAL A 216 -4.06 -41.41 0.37
N VAL A 217 -3.27 -40.51 0.95
CA VAL A 217 -2.58 -40.74 2.24
C VAL A 217 -3.15 -39.92 3.39
N VAL A 218 -3.87 -38.83 3.09
CA VAL A 218 -4.63 -38.05 4.08
C VAL A 218 -6.00 -37.67 3.51
N ARG A 219 -7.04 -37.84 4.32
CA ARG A 219 -8.41 -37.38 4.05
C ARG A 219 -8.88 -36.46 5.16
N GLY A 220 -9.85 -35.60 4.87
CA GLY A 220 -10.68 -35.00 5.93
C GLY A 220 -11.43 -36.09 6.69
N MET A 221 -11.93 -35.78 7.89
CA MET A 221 -12.79 -36.69 8.63
C MET A 221 -14.08 -36.99 7.84
N ASP A 222 -14.85 -37.98 8.27
CA ASP A 222 -16.12 -38.34 7.64
C ASP A 222 -17.15 -37.18 7.62
N THR A 223 -17.08 -36.27 8.59
CA THR A 223 -17.88 -35.04 8.64
C THR A 223 -17.34 -33.90 7.78
N ALA A 224 -16.09 -33.98 7.31
CA ALA A 224 -15.50 -32.96 6.47
C ALA A 224 -16.11 -33.01 5.07
N SER A 225 -16.43 -31.84 4.50
CA SER A 225 -16.96 -31.71 3.14
C SER A 225 -16.27 -30.56 2.40
N SER A 226 -16.51 -30.43 1.10
CA SER A 226 -16.04 -29.28 0.33
C SER A 226 -17.18 -28.33 -0.02
N ARG A 227 -16.83 -27.06 -0.23
CA ARG A 227 -17.74 -26.00 -0.68
C ARG A 227 -17.21 -25.40 -1.97
N ALA A 228 -18.10 -25.23 -2.94
CA ALA A 228 -17.75 -24.64 -4.22
C ALA A 228 -17.46 -23.15 -4.06
N GLY A 229 -16.38 -22.68 -4.70
CA GLY A 229 -16.09 -21.26 -4.79
C GLY A 229 -17.00 -20.57 -5.80
N THR A 230 -17.72 -19.54 -5.36
CA THR A 230 -18.29 -18.52 -6.25
C THR A 230 -17.38 -17.31 -6.29
N TRP A 231 -17.08 -16.81 -7.48
CA TRP A 231 -16.34 -15.56 -7.61
C TRP A 231 -17.29 -14.42 -7.28
N PHE A 232 -16.99 -13.72 -6.19
CA PHE A 232 -17.63 -12.47 -5.84
C PHE A 232 -16.56 -11.41 -5.97
N MET A 233 -16.76 -10.50 -6.94
CA MET A 233 -15.70 -9.65 -7.51
C MET A 233 -14.68 -10.56 -8.25
N ALA A 234 -14.15 -10.21 -9.42
CA ALA A 234 -13.24 -11.09 -10.18
C ALA A 234 -11.90 -11.42 -9.48
N HIS A 235 -11.83 -11.16 -8.18
CA HIS A 235 -10.65 -11.23 -7.35
C HIS A 235 -10.89 -12.08 -6.11
N ALA A 236 -12.11 -12.34 -5.62
CA ALA A 236 -12.28 -13.16 -4.41
C ALA A 236 -13.14 -14.40 -4.65
N VAL A 237 -12.57 -15.58 -4.38
CA VAL A 237 -13.34 -16.81 -4.26
C VAL A 237 -14.08 -16.78 -2.93
N HIS A 238 -15.37 -16.47 -2.96
CA HIS A 238 -16.27 -16.63 -1.84
C HIS A 238 -16.82 -18.04 -1.84
N PHE A 239 -16.44 -18.81 -0.84
CA PHE A 239 -17.01 -20.12 -0.57
C PHE A 239 -18.32 -19.93 0.18
N ARG A 240 -19.40 -20.33 -0.46
CA ARG A 240 -20.77 -20.17 0.06
C ARG A 240 -21.22 -21.44 0.76
N ASP A 241 -21.76 -21.28 1.97
CA ASP A 241 -22.26 -22.42 2.74
C ASP A 241 -23.40 -23.16 2.04
N ASP A 242 -24.18 -22.45 1.22
CA ASP A 242 -25.31 -22.98 0.47
C ASP A 242 -24.94 -23.61 -0.88
N LEU A 243 -23.65 -23.57 -1.28
CA LEU A 243 -23.17 -24.20 -2.51
C LEU A 243 -22.26 -25.40 -2.19
N PRO A 244 -22.81 -26.63 -2.18
CA PRO A 244 -22.01 -27.82 -1.93
C PRO A 244 -20.94 -27.98 -3.02
N GLY A 245 -19.73 -28.34 -2.59
CA GLY A 245 -18.65 -28.75 -3.48
C GLY A 245 -18.81 -30.22 -3.91
N ARG A 246 -17.79 -30.74 -4.58
CA ARG A 246 -17.76 -32.12 -5.08
C ARG A 246 -17.85 -33.18 -3.99
N PHE A 247 -17.23 -32.94 -2.83
CA PHE A 247 -17.09 -33.94 -1.77
C PHE A 247 -18.06 -33.66 -0.64
N ALA A 248 -19.03 -34.54 -0.45
CA ALA A 248 -19.98 -34.47 0.67
C ALA A 248 -19.39 -35.00 2.00
N ALA A 249 -18.34 -35.82 1.95
CA ALA A 249 -17.66 -36.43 3.09
C ALA A 249 -16.19 -36.76 2.75
N ALA A 250 -15.30 -36.78 3.75
CA ALA A 250 -13.91 -37.27 3.68
C ALA A 250 -13.10 -36.88 2.41
N PRO A 251 -12.99 -35.58 2.07
CA PRO A 251 -12.27 -35.12 0.89
C PRO A 251 -10.79 -35.53 0.92
N PRO A 252 -10.19 -35.96 -0.21
CA PRO A 252 -8.75 -36.23 -0.29
C PRO A 252 -7.94 -34.93 -0.09
N LEU A 253 -7.00 -34.94 0.87
CA LEU A 253 -6.16 -33.79 1.22
C LEU A 253 -4.69 -33.98 0.81
N ALA A 254 -4.20 -35.22 0.78
CA ALA A 254 -2.85 -35.51 0.27
C ALA A 254 -2.84 -36.86 -0.44
N ALA A 255 -2.11 -36.94 -1.55
CA ALA A 255 -1.94 -38.16 -2.33
C ALA A 255 -0.51 -38.28 -2.86
N VAL A 256 -0.08 -39.52 -3.08
CA VAL A 256 1.25 -39.86 -3.59
C VAL A 256 1.16 -40.89 -4.70
N ARG A 257 2.12 -40.88 -5.62
CA ARG A 257 2.19 -41.80 -6.76
C ARG A 257 3.64 -41.99 -7.25
N ALA A 258 3.95 -43.17 -7.77
CA ALA A 258 5.13 -43.39 -8.61
C ALA A 258 4.85 -42.98 -10.07
N TYR A 259 5.81 -42.32 -10.71
CA TYR A 259 5.68 -41.84 -12.09
C TYR A 259 7.03 -41.98 -12.82
N GLY A 260 7.08 -42.81 -13.86
CA GLY A 260 8.34 -43.22 -14.48
C GLY A 260 9.30 -43.81 -13.44
N LYS A 261 10.54 -43.33 -13.38
CA LYS A 261 11.52 -43.71 -12.35
C LYS A 261 11.41 -42.89 -11.06
N GLY A 262 10.64 -41.80 -11.08
CA GLY A 262 10.51 -40.85 -9.98
C GLY A 262 9.18 -40.99 -9.23
N ARG A 263 8.87 -39.95 -8.45
CA ARG A 263 7.72 -39.92 -7.55
C ARG A 263 7.08 -38.54 -7.50
N VAL A 264 5.77 -38.51 -7.35
CA VAL A 264 4.98 -37.26 -7.25
C VAL A 264 4.10 -37.31 -6.01
N ALA A 265 3.98 -36.16 -5.34
CA ALA A 265 3.05 -35.95 -4.25
C ALA A 265 2.23 -34.68 -4.50
N ALA A 266 0.93 -34.73 -4.22
CA ALA A 266 0.04 -33.59 -4.25
C ALA A 266 -0.56 -33.39 -2.85
N VAL A 267 -0.50 -32.17 -2.33
CA VAL A 267 -0.97 -31.82 -0.98
C VAL A 267 -1.85 -30.57 -1.07
N GLY A 268 -3.13 -30.73 -0.74
CA GLY A 268 -4.17 -29.70 -0.82
C GLY A 268 -4.01 -28.54 0.16
N LEU A 269 -3.08 -28.64 1.12
CA LEU A 269 -2.75 -27.57 2.06
C LEU A 269 -2.10 -26.40 1.31
N HIS A 270 -2.60 -25.19 1.55
CA HIS A 270 -2.08 -24.01 0.89
C HIS A 270 -0.65 -23.70 1.36
N PHE A 271 0.23 -23.39 0.40
CA PHE A 271 1.66 -23.16 0.63
C PHE A 271 1.92 -21.97 1.60
N LEU A 272 1.17 -20.87 1.48
CA LEU A 272 1.31 -19.68 2.35
C LEU A 272 1.11 -19.97 3.85
N PRO A 273 -0.10 -20.34 4.34
CA PRO A 273 -0.36 -20.45 5.77
C PRO A 273 0.34 -21.63 6.44
N CYS A 274 0.68 -22.67 5.67
CA CYS A 274 1.32 -23.85 6.23
C CYS A 274 2.84 -23.81 6.11
N LEU A 275 3.43 -23.31 5.02
CA LEU A 275 4.89 -23.30 4.86
C LEU A 275 5.53 -21.94 5.12
N LEU A 276 4.99 -20.87 4.51
CA LEU A 276 5.60 -19.55 4.58
C LEU A 276 5.36 -18.85 5.92
N TRP A 277 4.19 -19.07 6.53
CA TRP A 277 3.84 -18.47 7.82
C TRP A 277 4.29 -19.30 9.03
N GLN A 278 5.06 -20.37 8.83
CA GLN A 278 5.58 -21.14 9.95
C GLN A 278 6.59 -20.32 10.75
N GLY A 279 6.42 -20.35 12.07
CA GLY A 279 7.16 -19.62 13.09
C GLY A 279 6.62 -18.21 13.32
N HIS A 280 5.59 -17.79 12.58
CA HIS A 280 5.09 -16.42 12.71
C HIS A 280 4.26 -16.26 13.99
N PRO A 281 4.49 -15.20 14.78
CA PRO A 281 3.68 -14.85 15.97
C PRO A 281 2.20 -14.56 15.70
N LEU A 282 1.67 -14.77 14.49
CA LEU A 282 0.24 -14.57 14.20
C LEU A 282 -0.47 -15.90 13.93
N THR A 283 0.25 -16.93 13.48
CA THR A 283 -0.30 -18.24 13.11
C THR A 283 -0.16 -19.31 14.19
N ASP A 284 0.59 -19.03 15.25
CA ASP A 284 0.76 -19.95 16.38
C ASP A 284 1.30 -21.34 16.02
N ASP A 285 1.86 -21.51 14.81
CA ASP A 285 2.30 -22.80 14.27
C ASP A 285 1.25 -23.92 14.28
N VAL A 286 -0.04 -23.55 14.22
CA VAL A 286 -1.15 -24.51 14.31
C VAL A 286 -1.10 -25.56 13.20
N CYS A 287 -0.89 -25.15 11.93
CA CYS A 287 -0.92 -26.07 10.79
C CYS A 287 0.17 -27.14 10.88
N LEU A 288 1.43 -26.76 11.17
CA LEU A 288 2.55 -27.70 11.04
C LEU A 288 2.92 -28.47 12.30
N THR A 289 2.81 -27.87 13.49
CA THR A 289 3.36 -28.47 14.72
C THR A 289 2.46 -28.34 15.94
N ARG A 290 1.95 -27.14 16.27
CA ARG A 290 1.29 -26.89 17.56
C ARG A 290 -0.09 -27.55 17.67
N GLY A 291 -0.87 -27.57 16.59
CA GLY A 291 -2.30 -27.91 16.66
C GLY A 291 -3.06 -26.99 17.64
N ASP A 292 -3.99 -27.54 18.41
CA ASP A 292 -4.80 -26.79 19.38
C ASP A 292 -4.09 -26.52 20.74
N GLY A 293 -2.84 -26.98 20.89
CA GLY A 293 -2.07 -26.93 22.14
C GLY A 293 -2.27 -28.12 23.07
N LYS A 294 -3.24 -29.00 22.79
CA LYS A 294 -3.45 -30.29 23.48
C LYS A 294 -3.05 -31.46 22.59
N THR A 295 -3.41 -31.39 21.31
CA THR A 295 -3.09 -32.34 20.26
C THR A 295 -2.22 -31.64 19.21
N PRO A 296 -0.95 -32.04 19.06
CA PRO A 296 -0.07 -31.45 18.06
C PRO A 296 -0.52 -31.79 16.65
N SER A 297 -0.09 -30.97 15.69
CA SER A 297 -0.18 -31.31 14.27
C SER A 297 1.08 -32.02 13.83
N ASP A 298 0.93 -33.09 13.05
CA ASP A 298 2.00 -33.83 12.41
C ASP A 298 2.17 -33.46 10.93
N ALA A 299 1.54 -32.38 10.45
CA ALA A 299 1.65 -31.96 9.05
C ALA A 299 3.10 -31.61 8.66
N GLY A 300 3.88 -31.01 9.57
CA GLY A 300 5.32 -30.81 9.36
C GLY A 300 6.05 -32.14 9.18
N ARG A 301 5.74 -33.14 10.01
CA ARG A 301 6.32 -34.48 9.89
C ARG A 301 5.94 -35.15 8.56
N LEU A 302 4.70 -35.00 8.11
CA LEU A 302 4.26 -35.46 6.79
C LEU A 302 5.12 -34.85 5.67
N LEU A 303 5.33 -33.52 5.68
CA LEU A 303 6.17 -32.86 4.68
C LEU A 303 7.63 -33.36 4.72
N ALA A 304 8.20 -33.52 5.92
CA ALA A 304 9.53 -34.10 6.08
C ALA A 304 9.62 -35.53 5.52
N ASN A 305 8.61 -36.37 5.76
CA ASN A 305 8.54 -37.72 5.23
C ASN A 305 8.40 -37.72 3.69
N LEU A 306 7.60 -36.80 3.13
CA LEU A 306 7.44 -36.62 1.70
C LEU A 306 8.77 -36.24 1.03
N TYR A 307 9.55 -35.32 1.60
CA TYR A 307 10.87 -34.98 1.03
C TYR A 307 11.80 -36.18 0.94
N ARG A 308 11.85 -37.03 1.98
CA ARG A 308 12.67 -38.26 1.96
C ARG A 308 12.18 -39.23 0.90
N TRP A 309 10.87 -39.48 0.88
CA TRP A 309 10.26 -40.42 -0.04
C TRP A 309 10.38 -39.98 -1.51
N LEU A 310 10.21 -38.68 -1.79
CA LEU A 310 10.36 -38.12 -3.14
C LEU A 310 11.81 -38.14 -3.63
N ALA A 311 12.79 -37.92 -2.74
CA ALA A 311 14.19 -37.88 -3.12
C ALA A 311 14.78 -39.28 -3.36
N GLU A 312 14.24 -40.31 -2.73
CA GLU A 312 14.78 -41.68 -2.71
C GLU A 312 15.21 -42.22 -4.09
N PRO A 313 14.42 -42.09 -5.18
CA PRO A 313 14.83 -42.62 -6.47
C PRO A 313 16.06 -41.93 -7.06
N SER A 314 16.12 -40.59 -6.99
CA SER A 314 17.28 -39.81 -7.46
C SER A 314 18.52 -40.03 -6.60
N VAL A 315 18.38 -40.18 -5.28
CA VAL A 315 19.48 -40.48 -4.36
C VAL A 315 20.05 -41.87 -4.64
N ALA A 316 19.18 -42.85 -4.88
CA ALA A 316 19.59 -44.22 -5.20
C ALA A 316 20.26 -44.31 -6.58
N SER A 317 19.70 -43.65 -7.60
CA SER A 317 20.21 -43.71 -8.97
C SER A 317 21.44 -42.85 -9.21
N LYS A 318 21.61 -41.77 -8.42
CA LYS A 318 22.63 -40.73 -8.59
C LYS A 318 22.59 -40.05 -9.98
N GLN A 319 21.51 -40.22 -10.74
CA GLN A 319 21.34 -39.63 -12.07
C GLN A 319 20.92 -38.15 -11.99
N LEU A 320 20.18 -37.81 -10.93
CA LEU A 320 19.72 -36.47 -10.61
C LEU A 320 20.17 -36.12 -9.18
N GLY A 321 20.28 -34.82 -8.90
CA GLY A 321 20.92 -34.32 -7.68
C GLY A 321 22.41 -34.03 -7.88
N GLY A 322 23.15 -33.85 -6.79
CA GLY A 322 24.60 -33.64 -6.86
C GLY A 322 25.02 -32.17 -7.00
N TRP A 323 24.18 -31.23 -6.53
CA TRP A 323 24.49 -29.80 -6.42
C TRP A 323 25.98 -29.54 -6.13
N ALA A 324 26.65 -28.87 -7.08
CA ALA A 324 28.12 -28.74 -7.14
C ALA A 324 28.64 -27.36 -6.69
N GLY A 325 27.79 -26.51 -6.11
CA GLY A 325 28.23 -25.26 -5.49
C GLY A 325 28.13 -23.97 -6.32
N ASN A 326 27.73 -24.04 -7.59
CA ASN A 326 27.66 -22.84 -8.45
C ASN A 326 26.24 -22.31 -8.69
N ALA A 327 25.33 -22.48 -7.73
CA ALA A 327 24.22 -21.52 -7.62
C ALA A 327 24.83 -20.27 -7.00
N SER A 328 24.79 -19.16 -7.75
CA SER A 328 25.13 -17.80 -7.31
C SER A 328 25.07 -17.65 -5.79
N ALA A 329 26.15 -17.11 -5.19
CA ALA A 329 26.25 -16.80 -3.75
C ALA A 329 24.87 -16.50 -3.15
N PRO A 330 24.53 -17.05 -1.95
CA PRO A 330 23.23 -16.82 -1.33
C PRO A 330 22.93 -15.36 -1.52
N ALA A 331 21.87 -15.07 -2.28
CA ALA A 331 21.55 -13.71 -2.66
C ALA A 331 21.74 -12.88 -1.40
N GLU A 332 22.62 -11.86 -1.47
CA GLU A 332 22.68 -10.84 -0.42
C GLU A 332 21.25 -10.64 0.04
N ARG A 333 21.01 -10.74 1.38
CA ARG A 333 19.67 -10.67 1.97
C ARG A 333 18.83 -9.77 1.09
N ALA A 334 17.82 -10.32 0.42
CA ALA A 334 16.97 -9.56 -0.49
C ALA A 334 16.05 -8.60 0.28
N SER A 335 16.56 -7.98 1.34
CA SER A 335 16.22 -6.65 1.80
C SER A 335 16.93 -5.61 0.92
N ASP A 336 16.93 -5.75 -0.41
CA ASP A 336 17.46 -4.77 -1.37
C ASP A 336 16.66 -3.45 -1.38
N LEU A 337 16.06 -3.08 -0.25
CA LEU A 337 16.22 -1.73 0.28
C LEU A 337 17.70 -1.47 0.54
N ARG A 338 18.53 -1.50 -0.52
CA ARG A 338 19.86 -0.91 -0.48
C ARG A 338 19.62 0.55 -0.13
N SER A 339 20.27 1.03 0.91
CA SER A 339 20.31 2.47 1.13
C SER A 339 20.90 3.06 -0.14
N ASP A 340 20.22 4.03 -0.75
CA ASP A 340 20.81 4.80 -1.83
C ASP A 340 22.18 5.28 -1.34
N PRO A 341 23.29 5.05 -2.08
CA PRO A 341 24.55 5.65 -1.67
C PRO A 341 24.38 7.17 -1.64
N PRO A 342 25.22 7.89 -0.88
CA PRO A 342 25.29 9.35 -1.01
C PRO A 342 25.32 9.75 -2.48
N ILE A 343 24.43 10.65 -2.88
CA ILE A 343 24.30 11.04 -4.28
C ILE A 343 25.30 12.16 -4.58
N ASP A 344 26.19 11.90 -5.54
CA ASP A 344 26.99 12.93 -6.17
C ASP A 344 26.17 13.60 -7.28
N TRP A 345 25.96 14.92 -7.16
CA TRP A 345 25.20 15.73 -8.09
C TRP A 345 26.06 16.38 -9.19
N THR A 346 27.36 16.05 -9.25
CA THR A 346 28.30 16.55 -10.28
C THR A 346 28.22 15.78 -11.61
N ASP A 347 27.76 14.52 -11.60
CA ASP A 347 27.59 13.66 -12.78
C ASP A 347 26.18 13.04 -12.82
N GLY A 348 25.61 12.86 -14.01
CA GLY A 348 24.32 12.19 -14.24
C GLY A 348 23.25 13.09 -14.88
N GLY A 349 23.03 12.91 -16.18
CA GLY A 349 21.91 13.48 -16.91
C GLY A 349 20.58 12.78 -16.61
N ILE A 350 19.48 13.49 -16.78
CA ILE A 350 18.13 12.87 -16.81
C ILE A 350 17.93 12.35 -18.24
N PRO A 351 17.63 11.06 -18.43
CA PRO A 351 17.44 10.48 -19.75
C PRO A 351 16.29 11.16 -20.50
N GLU A 352 16.33 11.09 -21.83
CA GLU A 352 15.19 11.52 -22.63
C GLU A 352 13.98 10.62 -22.39
N THR A 353 12.78 11.18 -22.49
CA THR A 353 11.56 10.39 -22.36
C THR A 353 11.41 9.50 -23.59
N PRO A 354 10.91 8.25 -23.45
CA PRO A 354 10.63 7.38 -24.59
C PRO A 354 9.72 8.05 -25.62
N HIS A 355 9.79 7.57 -26.87
CA HIS A 355 8.92 8.03 -27.94
C HIS A 355 7.44 8.00 -27.54
N ALA A 356 6.66 8.92 -28.11
CA ALA A 356 5.23 9.00 -27.85
C ALA A 356 4.40 8.81 -29.12
N PHE A 357 3.28 8.08 -28.99
CA PHE A 357 2.45 7.68 -30.10
C PHE A 357 1.03 8.25 -29.97
N PRO A 358 0.56 9.04 -30.95
CA PRO A 358 -0.76 9.66 -30.88
C PRO A 358 -1.87 8.64 -31.19
N GLY A 359 -2.99 8.80 -30.51
CA GLY A 359 -4.23 8.10 -30.84
C GLY A 359 -5.45 8.83 -30.32
N VAL A 360 -6.61 8.20 -30.52
CA VAL A 360 -7.92 8.76 -30.20
C VAL A 360 -8.72 7.77 -29.37
N ILE A 361 -9.39 8.27 -28.33
CA ILE A 361 -10.38 7.53 -27.54
C ILE A 361 -11.73 8.18 -27.80
N GLY A 362 -12.70 7.43 -28.35
CA GLY A 362 -14.06 7.94 -28.51
C GLY A 362 -14.72 7.68 -29.86
N ALA A 363 -14.28 6.68 -30.63
CA ALA A 363 -14.93 6.37 -31.92
C ALA A 363 -16.22 5.57 -31.71
N HIS A 364 -17.30 6.00 -32.36
CA HIS A 364 -18.57 5.27 -32.40
C HIS A 364 -18.75 4.67 -33.80
N SER A 365 -18.91 3.35 -33.87
CA SER A 365 -19.16 2.64 -35.13
C SER A 365 -20.66 2.46 -35.39
N ALA A 366 -20.98 1.81 -36.51
CA ALA A 366 -22.35 1.43 -36.85
C ALA A 366 -22.97 0.39 -35.89
N TYR A 367 -22.24 -0.13 -34.90
CA TYR A 367 -22.76 -1.10 -33.92
C TYR A 367 -23.57 -0.47 -32.76
N SER A 368 -23.43 0.85 -32.51
CA SER A 368 -24.28 1.57 -31.56
C SER A 368 -24.96 2.78 -32.20
N ASP A 369 -24.32 3.95 -32.22
CA ASP A 369 -24.89 5.21 -32.70
C ASP A 369 -23.99 6.05 -33.60
N GLY A 370 -22.86 5.51 -34.03
CA GLY A 370 -22.04 6.12 -35.06
C GLY A 370 -22.33 5.57 -36.44
N SER A 371 -21.40 5.84 -37.36
CA SER A 371 -21.42 5.36 -38.73
C SER A 371 -20.08 4.73 -39.09
N GLY A 372 -20.09 3.93 -40.16
CA GLY A 372 -18.91 3.25 -40.68
C GLY A 372 -18.50 1.98 -39.92
N THR A 373 -17.68 1.16 -40.58
CA THR A 373 -17.16 -0.10 -40.04
C THR A 373 -15.81 0.10 -39.34
N VAL A 374 -15.40 -0.87 -38.52
CA VAL A 374 -14.09 -0.86 -37.84
C VAL A 374 -12.93 -0.65 -38.81
N GLU A 375 -12.97 -1.23 -40.00
CA GLU A 375 -11.92 -1.10 -41.01
C GLU A 375 -11.90 0.29 -41.65
N GLN A 376 -13.06 0.91 -41.86
CA GLN A 376 -13.15 2.30 -42.36
C GLN A 376 -12.56 3.27 -41.33
N TRP A 377 -12.90 3.07 -40.05
CA TRP A 377 -12.30 3.80 -38.93
C TRP A 377 -10.79 3.60 -38.83
N ALA A 378 -10.31 2.35 -38.91
CA ALA A 378 -8.88 2.03 -38.89
C ALA A 378 -8.13 2.65 -40.09
N ALA A 379 -8.73 2.65 -41.29
CA ALA A 379 -8.16 3.30 -42.46
C ALA A 379 -8.07 4.82 -42.28
N ALA A 380 -9.13 5.45 -41.77
CA ALA A 380 -9.14 6.88 -41.48
C ALA A 380 -8.11 7.27 -40.40
N ALA A 381 -7.99 6.47 -39.34
CA ALA A 381 -7.02 6.69 -38.27
C ALA A 381 -5.57 6.60 -38.78
N ARG A 382 -5.25 5.60 -39.61
CA ARG A 382 -3.93 5.48 -40.25
C ARG A 382 -3.64 6.65 -41.18
N ALA A 383 -4.63 7.09 -41.97
CA ALA A 383 -4.50 8.26 -42.84
C ALA A 383 -4.25 9.55 -42.03
N ALA A 384 -4.81 9.65 -40.83
CA ALA A 384 -4.57 10.74 -39.89
C ALA A 384 -3.26 10.61 -39.07
N GLY A 385 -2.43 9.60 -39.37
CA GLY A 385 -1.14 9.37 -38.71
C GLY A 385 -1.22 8.78 -37.30
N LEU A 386 -2.40 8.30 -36.88
CA LEU A 386 -2.60 7.69 -35.56
C LEU A 386 -1.99 6.29 -35.50
N LYS A 387 -1.51 5.90 -34.31
CA LYS A 387 -1.00 4.55 -34.05
C LYS A 387 -2.02 3.65 -33.36
N TRP A 388 -3.08 4.24 -32.81
CA TRP A 388 -4.12 3.48 -32.16
C TRP A 388 -5.44 4.26 -32.14
N LEU A 389 -6.54 3.53 -32.06
CA LEU A 389 -7.91 4.03 -32.00
C LEU A 389 -8.72 3.18 -31.03
N VAL A 390 -9.40 3.83 -30.09
CA VAL A 390 -10.32 3.18 -29.15
C VAL A 390 -11.77 3.50 -29.53
N PHE A 391 -12.57 2.46 -29.72
CA PHE A 391 -14.02 2.54 -29.84
C PHE A 391 -14.66 2.69 -28.47
N THR A 392 -15.75 3.45 -28.38
CA THR A 392 -16.48 3.71 -27.14
C THR A 392 -17.98 3.62 -27.41
N GLU A 393 -18.43 2.45 -27.84
CA GLU A 393 -19.82 2.25 -28.22
C GLU A 393 -20.77 2.61 -27.06
N THR A 394 -21.87 3.29 -27.37
CA THR A 394 -22.90 3.66 -26.39
C THR A 394 -23.60 2.39 -25.90
N PHE A 395 -23.32 1.97 -24.66
CA PHE A 395 -23.81 0.70 -24.11
C PHE A 395 -25.34 0.58 -24.19
N GLU A 396 -26.06 1.67 -23.93
CA GLU A 396 -27.53 1.71 -23.95
C GLU A 396 -28.14 1.39 -25.34
N LYS A 397 -27.34 1.45 -26.40
CA LYS A 397 -27.74 1.19 -27.79
C LYS A 397 -27.05 -0.04 -28.40
N LEU A 398 -26.11 -0.64 -27.68
CA LEU A 398 -25.29 -1.74 -28.15
C LEU A 398 -25.93 -3.09 -27.77
N LYS A 399 -25.86 -4.07 -28.67
CA LYS A 399 -26.27 -5.46 -28.39
C LYS A 399 -25.05 -6.34 -28.16
N GLN A 400 -25.22 -7.42 -27.40
CA GLN A 400 -24.13 -8.35 -27.10
C GLN A 400 -23.50 -8.96 -28.37
N CYS A 401 -24.31 -9.39 -29.34
CA CYS A 401 -23.80 -9.96 -30.59
C CYS A 401 -22.99 -8.94 -31.43
N ASP A 402 -23.35 -7.66 -31.32
CA ASP A 402 -22.66 -6.57 -32.02
C ASP A 402 -21.34 -6.23 -31.30
N TRP A 403 -21.32 -6.31 -29.97
CA TRP A 403 -20.10 -6.24 -29.18
C TRP A 403 -19.09 -7.35 -29.53
N GLU A 404 -19.54 -8.60 -29.61
CA GLU A 404 -18.69 -9.73 -29.99
C GLU A 404 -18.09 -9.53 -31.39
N GLN A 405 -18.88 -8.97 -32.33
CA GLN A 405 -18.38 -8.60 -33.66
C GLN A 405 -17.41 -7.42 -33.62
N LEU A 406 -17.66 -6.39 -32.80
CA LEU A 406 -16.73 -5.27 -32.61
C LEU A 406 -15.37 -5.79 -32.13
N VAL A 407 -15.36 -6.61 -31.08
CA VAL A 407 -14.12 -7.19 -30.52
C VAL A 407 -13.35 -7.96 -31.59
N ALA A 408 -14.02 -8.86 -32.31
CA ALA A 408 -13.37 -9.67 -33.36
C ALA A 408 -12.81 -8.81 -34.50
N ARG A 409 -13.52 -7.75 -34.92
CA ARG A 409 -13.07 -6.87 -36.00
C ARG A 409 -11.96 -5.92 -35.56
N CYS A 410 -11.98 -5.46 -34.32
CA CYS A 410 -10.88 -4.69 -33.73
C CYS A 410 -9.58 -5.52 -33.70
N ASP A 411 -9.66 -6.79 -33.30
CA ASP A 411 -8.51 -7.70 -33.32
C ASP A 411 -7.99 -7.88 -34.75
N LYS A 412 -8.87 -8.15 -35.72
CA LYS A 412 -8.51 -8.28 -37.14
C LYS A 412 -7.93 -7.00 -37.76
N ALA A 413 -8.41 -5.83 -37.36
CA ALA A 413 -7.96 -4.54 -37.88
C ALA A 413 -6.62 -4.08 -37.26
N SER A 414 -6.19 -4.73 -36.17
CA SER A 414 -4.94 -4.45 -35.47
C SER A 414 -3.73 -5.10 -36.17
N SER A 415 -2.56 -4.48 -36.03
CA SER A 415 -1.25 -4.90 -36.57
C SER A 415 -0.12 -4.42 -35.66
N ASP A 416 1.14 -4.76 -35.97
CA ASP A 416 2.29 -4.28 -35.18
C ASP A 416 2.49 -2.75 -35.22
N SER A 417 1.88 -2.07 -36.20
CA SER A 417 2.02 -0.63 -36.44
C SER A 417 0.76 0.18 -36.17
N PHE A 418 -0.38 -0.48 -35.90
CA PHE A 418 -1.66 0.17 -35.62
C PHE A 418 -2.60 -0.70 -34.79
N TRP A 419 -3.34 -0.13 -33.84
CA TRP A 419 -4.34 -0.87 -33.05
C TRP A 419 -5.74 -0.28 -33.08
N ALA A 420 -6.71 -1.16 -33.30
CA ALA A 420 -8.12 -0.91 -33.05
C ALA A 420 -8.49 -1.61 -31.74
N ILE A 421 -9.04 -0.86 -30.79
CA ILE A 421 -9.32 -1.35 -29.43
C ILE A 421 -10.82 -1.21 -29.16
N PRO A 422 -11.52 -2.29 -28.80
CA PRO A 422 -12.93 -2.21 -28.47
C PRO A 422 -13.10 -1.59 -27.08
N GLY A 423 -14.22 -0.88 -26.90
CA GLY A 423 -14.57 -0.24 -25.65
C GLY A 423 -16.02 0.21 -25.66
N ILE A 424 -16.50 0.56 -24.47
CA ILE A 424 -17.87 1.02 -24.23
C ILE A 424 -17.84 2.32 -23.45
N GLU A 425 -18.81 3.19 -23.74
CA GLU A 425 -19.23 4.22 -22.80
C GLU A 425 -20.57 3.84 -22.17
N ALA A 426 -20.73 4.10 -20.87
CA ALA A 426 -21.92 3.76 -20.12
C ALA A 426 -22.18 4.77 -19.00
N MET A 427 -23.44 4.93 -18.62
CA MET A 427 -23.86 5.79 -17.52
C MET A 427 -24.15 4.97 -16.26
N ASP A 428 -23.78 5.49 -15.09
CA ASP A 428 -24.16 4.89 -13.82
C ASP A 428 -25.51 5.41 -13.29
N VAL A 429 -25.98 4.81 -12.19
CA VAL A 429 -27.23 5.20 -11.52
C VAL A 429 -27.18 6.61 -10.89
N ALA A 430 -25.99 7.18 -10.71
CA ALA A 430 -25.79 8.54 -10.20
C ALA A 430 -25.65 9.58 -11.32
N GLY A 431 -25.69 9.17 -12.59
CA GLY A 431 -25.61 10.06 -13.74
C GLY A 431 -24.19 10.38 -14.21
N ASN A 432 -23.16 9.69 -13.70
CA ASN A 432 -21.80 9.85 -14.23
C ASN A 432 -21.61 9.01 -15.49
N ARG A 433 -20.78 9.52 -16.39
CA ARG A 433 -20.40 8.85 -17.63
C ARG A 433 -19.01 8.23 -17.49
N TRP A 434 -18.92 6.98 -17.89
CA TRP A 434 -17.72 6.15 -17.79
C TRP A 434 -17.34 5.62 -19.16
N VAL A 435 -16.04 5.57 -19.43
CA VAL A 435 -15.49 4.84 -20.57
C VAL A 435 -14.61 3.71 -20.06
N GLN A 436 -14.70 2.56 -20.72
CA GLN A 436 -13.86 1.40 -20.43
C GLN A 436 -13.47 0.70 -21.74
N PHE A 437 -12.18 0.41 -21.90
CA PHE A 437 -11.63 -0.11 -23.15
C PHE A 437 -10.50 -1.12 -22.93
N GLY A 438 -10.31 -2.04 -23.88
CA GLY A 438 -9.28 -3.06 -23.81
C GLY A 438 -9.57 -4.24 -24.75
N PRO A 439 -8.53 -4.98 -25.21
CA PRO A 439 -8.67 -5.99 -26.25
C PRO A 439 -9.41 -7.27 -25.81
N ARG A 440 -9.64 -7.47 -24.51
CA ARG A 440 -10.27 -8.68 -23.94
C ARG A 440 -11.44 -8.37 -23.02
N LEU A 441 -12.15 -7.29 -23.30
CA LEU A 441 -13.26 -6.83 -22.48
C LEU A 441 -14.50 -7.76 -22.62
N PRO A 442 -14.97 -8.43 -21.54
CA PRO A 442 -16.15 -9.31 -21.60
C PRO A 442 -17.45 -8.51 -21.59
N TRP A 443 -18.58 -8.98 -22.14
CA TRP A 443 -19.86 -8.24 -22.10
C TRP A 443 -20.32 -7.88 -20.66
N LEU A 444 -21.09 -6.79 -20.49
CA LEU A 444 -21.65 -6.42 -19.19
C LEU A 444 -22.70 -7.44 -18.73
N THR A 445 -22.55 -7.94 -17.50
CA THR A 445 -23.44 -8.95 -16.92
C THR A 445 -24.50 -8.28 -16.02
N PRO A 446 -25.64 -8.96 -15.75
CA PRO A 446 -26.69 -8.40 -14.89
C PRO A 446 -26.23 -7.94 -13.51
N ASN A 447 -25.16 -8.54 -12.96
CA ASN A 447 -24.62 -8.14 -11.65
C ASN A 447 -23.86 -6.79 -11.67
N MET A 448 -23.51 -6.29 -12.85
CA MET A 448 -22.92 -4.95 -13.02
C MET A 448 -23.98 -3.87 -13.25
N LEU A 449 -25.22 -4.27 -13.57
CA LEU A 449 -26.26 -3.40 -14.09
C LEU A 449 -27.38 -3.22 -13.07
N ASP A 450 -28.10 -2.11 -13.21
CA ASP A 450 -29.31 -1.87 -12.42
C ASP A 450 -30.48 -2.76 -12.88
N ALA A 451 -31.63 -2.63 -12.23
CA ALA A 451 -32.80 -3.43 -12.58
C ALA A 451 -33.30 -3.21 -14.03
N SER A 452 -32.93 -2.08 -14.66
CA SER A 452 -33.26 -1.81 -16.06
C SER A 452 -32.34 -2.55 -17.04
N GLY A 453 -31.17 -3.00 -16.58
CA GLY A 453 -30.14 -3.58 -17.45
C GLY A 453 -29.42 -2.55 -18.33
N GLN A 454 -29.62 -1.24 -18.11
CA GLN A 454 -29.06 -0.19 -18.97
C GLN A 454 -28.01 0.68 -18.27
N ARG A 455 -28.01 0.74 -16.93
CA ARG A 455 -27.09 1.59 -16.18
C ARG A 455 -26.15 0.76 -15.33
N ILE A 456 -24.92 1.25 -15.17
CA ILE A 456 -23.97 0.69 -14.20
C ILE A 456 -24.55 0.89 -12.81
N ARG A 457 -24.77 -0.22 -12.09
CA ARG A 457 -25.24 -0.20 -10.71
C ARG A 457 -24.15 0.21 -9.73
N GLU A 458 -22.95 -0.32 -9.91
CA GLU A 458 -21.78 -0.01 -9.06
C GLU A 458 -20.49 -0.08 -9.88
N SER A 459 -19.63 0.95 -9.76
CA SER A 459 -18.41 1.02 -10.56
C SER A 459 -17.33 0.06 -10.12
N GLN A 460 -17.40 -0.45 -8.90
CA GLN A 460 -16.46 -1.45 -8.43
C GLN A 460 -16.62 -2.75 -9.22
N ASN A 461 -17.84 -3.24 -9.41
CA ASN A 461 -18.08 -4.38 -10.29
C ASN A 461 -17.76 -4.04 -11.74
N PHE A 462 -18.13 -2.84 -12.20
CA PHE A 462 -17.79 -2.38 -13.55
C PHE A 462 -16.28 -2.44 -13.83
N LYS A 463 -15.45 -2.08 -12.85
CA LYS A 463 -13.98 -2.18 -12.92
C LYS A 463 -13.50 -3.61 -12.76
N PHE A 464 -13.81 -4.26 -11.64
CA PHE A 464 -13.17 -5.51 -11.25
C PHE A 464 -13.73 -6.73 -11.96
N MET A 465 -15.05 -6.86 -12.16
CA MET A 465 -15.66 -8.03 -12.81
C MET A 465 -15.20 -8.23 -14.26
N ARG A 466 -14.50 -7.25 -14.84
CA ARG A 466 -13.97 -7.26 -16.21
C ARG A 466 -12.45 -7.32 -16.28
N GLY A 467 -11.78 -7.67 -15.17
CA GLY A 467 -10.32 -7.82 -15.11
C GLY A 467 -9.56 -6.50 -14.91
N ALA A 468 -10.19 -5.49 -14.29
CA ALA A 468 -9.62 -4.18 -14.00
C ALA A 468 -9.03 -3.43 -15.23
N PRO A 469 -9.72 -3.37 -16.38
CA PRO A 469 -9.24 -2.71 -17.58
C PRO A 469 -9.14 -1.18 -17.40
N PRO A 470 -8.42 -0.46 -18.29
CA PRO A 470 -8.44 0.99 -18.34
C PRO A 470 -9.87 1.56 -18.27
N THR A 471 -10.15 2.31 -17.21
CA THR A 471 -11.45 2.88 -16.89
C THR A 471 -11.27 4.35 -16.53
N ALA A 472 -12.12 5.22 -17.10
CA ALA A 472 -12.09 6.65 -16.83
C ALA A 472 -13.50 7.25 -16.74
N PRO A 473 -13.75 8.17 -15.80
CA PRO A 473 -14.90 9.05 -15.88
C PRO A 473 -14.65 10.14 -16.94
N PHE A 474 -15.71 10.62 -17.59
CA PHE A 474 -15.67 11.75 -18.53
C PHE A 474 -16.97 12.57 -18.45
N LEU A 475 -16.98 13.76 -19.08
CA LEU A 475 -18.01 14.79 -18.84
C LEU A 475 -18.17 15.07 -17.34
N ILE A 476 -17.06 15.22 -16.63
CA ILE A 476 -16.97 15.24 -15.17
C ILE A 476 -17.87 16.33 -14.58
N ARG A 477 -17.85 17.52 -15.18
CA ARG A 477 -18.63 18.67 -14.71
C ARG A 477 -20.13 18.56 -14.98
N GLN A 478 -20.53 17.59 -15.80
CA GLN A 478 -21.92 17.23 -16.06
C GLN A 478 -22.35 15.99 -15.24
N GLY A 479 -21.38 15.32 -14.59
CA GLY A 479 -21.61 14.12 -13.81
C GLY A 479 -22.31 14.41 -12.49
N GLY A 480 -22.82 13.34 -11.90
CA GLY A 480 -23.46 13.41 -10.60
C GLY A 480 -22.50 13.79 -9.49
N HIS A 481 -21.21 13.41 -9.55
CA HIS A 481 -20.24 13.48 -8.46
C HIS A 481 -19.18 14.58 -8.56
N PRO A 482 -18.64 15.09 -7.43
CA PRO A 482 -17.48 15.96 -7.46
C PRO A 482 -16.24 15.17 -7.87
N ALA A 483 -15.33 15.80 -8.61
CA ALA A 483 -14.16 15.13 -9.19
C ALA A 483 -13.31 14.35 -8.19
N TRP A 484 -13.08 14.93 -7.00
CA TRP A 484 -12.27 14.31 -5.94
C TRP A 484 -12.83 12.97 -5.41
N SER A 485 -14.11 12.66 -5.70
CA SER A 485 -14.78 11.46 -5.18
C SER A 485 -14.72 10.25 -6.11
N TYR A 486 -14.30 10.42 -7.38
CA TYR A 486 -14.14 9.30 -8.30
C TYR A 486 -13.09 8.30 -7.81
N ARG A 487 -13.41 7.01 -7.94
CA ARG A 487 -12.61 5.84 -7.54
C ARG A 487 -12.75 4.75 -8.60
N PHE A 488 -11.98 3.66 -8.46
CA PHE A 488 -11.99 2.53 -9.39
C PHE A 488 -11.65 2.96 -10.82
N LEU A 489 -10.69 3.89 -10.95
CA LEU A 489 -10.24 4.46 -12.23
C LEU A 489 -8.71 4.36 -12.39
N ASP A 490 -8.26 4.37 -13.64
CA ASP A 490 -6.84 4.42 -14.03
C ASP A 490 -6.49 5.73 -14.72
N SER A 491 -7.50 6.30 -15.38
CA SER A 491 -7.39 7.45 -16.25
C SER A 491 -8.48 8.45 -15.91
N PHE A 492 -8.22 9.72 -16.20
CA PHE A 492 -9.13 10.83 -15.93
C PHE A 492 -9.25 11.67 -17.18
N ALA A 493 -10.46 11.85 -17.70
CA ALA A 493 -10.69 12.67 -18.87
C ALA A 493 -10.53 14.15 -18.52
N VAL A 494 -9.38 14.72 -18.88
CA VAL A 494 -9.09 16.15 -18.69
C VAL A 494 -9.88 16.98 -19.69
N TYR A 495 -10.08 16.46 -20.90
CA TYR A 495 -10.90 17.09 -21.92
C TYR A 495 -11.90 16.09 -22.49
N THR A 496 -13.12 16.56 -22.73
CA THR A 496 -14.08 15.87 -23.59
C THR A 496 -14.37 16.74 -24.81
N VAL A 497 -14.19 16.16 -25.99
CA VAL A 497 -14.46 16.81 -27.27
C VAL A 497 -15.59 16.06 -27.95
N GLU A 498 -16.60 16.77 -28.45
CA GLU A 498 -17.70 16.19 -29.21
C GLU A 498 -17.86 16.97 -30.50
N LYS A 499 -17.91 16.28 -31.65
CA LYS A 499 -18.02 16.90 -32.99
C LYS A 499 -17.00 18.04 -33.19
N ASN A 500 -15.75 17.80 -32.78
CA ASN A 500 -14.64 18.75 -32.80
C ASN A 500 -14.79 20.01 -31.91
N ALA A 501 -15.78 20.06 -31.02
CA ALA A 501 -15.93 21.13 -30.03
C ALA A 501 -15.56 20.63 -28.64
N LEU A 502 -14.80 21.43 -27.88
CA LEU A 502 -14.53 21.14 -26.47
C LEU A 502 -15.82 21.35 -25.66
N VAL A 503 -16.36 20.27 -25.09
CA VAL A 503 -17.61 20.29 -24.31
C VAL A 503 -17.40 20.13 -22.81
N ASP A 504 -16.22 19.67 -22.40
CA ASP A 504 -15.80 19.62 -21.00
C ASP A 504 -14.30 19.83 -20.86
N ARG A 505 -13.87 20.68 -19.91
CA ARG A 505 -12.47 20.95 -19.56
C ARG A 505 -12.28 20.77 -18.07
N SER A 506 -11.82 19.59 -17.67
CA SER A 506 -11.69 19.13 -16.29
C SER A 506 -10.23 19.12 -15.81
N LEU A 507 -9.45 20.15 -16.19
CA LEU A 507 -8.05 20.30 -15.77
C LEU A 507 -7.91 20.55 -14.26
N ASP A 508 -8.69 21.47 -13.71
CA ASP A 508 -8.62 21.78 -12.27
C ASP A 508 -9.02 20.54 -11.45
N ASP A 509 -10.01 19.81 -11.94
CA ASP A 509 -10.49 18.54 -11.39
C ASP A 509 -9.41 17.45 -11.43
N TYR A 510 -8.65 17.36 -12.53
CA TYR A 510 -7.48 16.49 -12.64
C TYR A 510 -6.37 16.87 -11.64
N LEU A 511 -6.10 18.17 -11.47
CA LEU A 511 -5.12 18.65 -10.49
C LEU A 511 -5.55 18.33 -9.05
N VAL A 512 -6.86 18.36 -8.75
CA VAL A 512 -7.39 17.88 -7.47
C VAL A 512 -7.15 16.38 -7.29
N LYS A 513 -7.28 15.55 -8.33
CA LYS A 513 -6.89 14.12 -8.24
C LYS A 513 -5.40 13.95 -7.95
N GLN A 514 -4.54 14.75 -8.59
CA GLN A 514 -3.10 14.69 -8.30
C GLN A 514 -2.77 15.14 -6.88
N GLU A 515 -3.48 16.14 -6.35
CA GLU A 515 -3.38 16.59 -4.96
C GLU A 515 -3.71 15.46 -3.96
N GLN A 516 -4.58 14.52 -4.34
CA GLN A 516 -4.96 13.34 -3.55
C GLN A 516 -3.98 12.16 -3.72
N GLU A 517 -2.92 12.34 -4.49
CA GLU A 517 -1.98 11.30 -4.90
C GLU A 517 -2.59 10.12 -5.68
N ASP A 518 -3.73 10.34 -6.33
CA ASP A 518 -4.47 9.31 -7.08
C ASP A 518 -3.76 8.82 -8.34
N GLU A 519 -2.64 9.42 -8.73
CA GLU A 519 -1.80 9.00 -9.85
C GLU A 519 -2.59 8.49 -11.06
N VAL A 520 -3.57 9.28 -11.50
CA VAL A 520 -4.41 8.95 -12.65
C VAL A 520 -3.80 9.51 -13.93
N GLN A 521 -3.93 8.76 -15.01
CA GLN A 521 -3.42 9.15 -16.31
C GLN A 521 -4.32 10.22 -16.96
N PRO A 522 -3.76 11.32 -17.49
CA PRO A 522 -4.57 12.31 -18.20
C PRO A 522 -4.93 11.79 -19.59
N ILE A 523 -6.23 11.75 -19.92
CA ILE A 523 -6.71 11.37 -21.26
C ILE A 523 -7.67 12.42 -21.83
N VAL A 524 -7.90 12.31 -23.14
CA VAL A 524 -8.99 12.98 -23.85
C VAL A 524 -10.00 11.93 -24.30
N VAL A 525 -11.29 12.24 -24.16
CA VAL A 525 -12.38 11.51 -24.82
C VAL A 525 -12.90 12.36 -25.98
N ASN A 526 -12.58 11.97 -27.21
CA ASN A 526 -13.03 12.59 -28.45
C ASN A 526 -14.23 11.79 -29.01
N ARG A 527 -15.46 12.19 -28.68
CA ARG A 527 -16.69 11.56 -29.16
C ARG A 527 -16.90 11.87 -30.65
N LEU A 528 -16.57 10.89 -31.50
CA LEU A 528 -16.65 10.97 -32.96
C LEU A 528 -17.65 9.94 -33.50
N PHE A 529 -18.53 10.36 -34.42
CA PHE A 529 -19.65 9.54 -34.90
C PHE A 529 -19.53 9.13 -36.38
N ALA A 530 -18.49 9.58 -37.09
CA ALA A 530 -18.19 9.16 -38.44
C ALA A 530 -16.68 9.14 -38.73
N PRO A 531 -16.16 8.20 -39.55
CA PRO A 531 -14.73 8.14 -39.88
C PRO A 531 -14.19 9.43 -40.50
N ALA A 532 -15.03 10.18 -41.22
CA ALA A 532 -14.66 11.45 -41.83
C ALA A 532 -14.31 12.54 -40.78
N GLU A 533 -14.81 12.42 -39.55
CA GLU A 533 -14.53 13.38 -38.49
C GLU A 533 -13.04 13.36 -38.08
N LEU A 534 -12.35 12.21 -38.18
CA LEU A 534 -10.90 12.13 -37.94
C LEU A 534 -10.08 13.03 -38.86
N ALA A 535 -10.49 13.13 -40.13
CA ALA A 535 -9.82 13.99 -41.11
C ALA A 535 -10.07 15.48 -40.81
N SER A 536 -11.19 15.81 -40.18
CA SER A 536 -11.55 17.17 -39.79
C SER A 536 -10.92 17.65 -38.47
N MET A 537 -10.18 16.79 -37.77
CA MET A 537 -9.46 17.14 -36.53
C MET A 537 -8.18 17.96 -36.80
N SER A 538 -8.24 18.98 -37.66
CA SER A 538 -7.13 19.83 -38.11
C SER A 538 -6.95 21.13 -37.30
N GLN A 539 -7.92 21.46 -36.44
CA GLN A 539 -7.80 22.47 -35.37
C GLN A 539 -6.91 21.93 -34.23
N PRO A 540 -6.41 22.76 -33.28
CA PRO A 540 -5.71 22.28 -32.09
C PRO A 540 -6.67 21.56 -31.13
N ILE A 541 -7.19 20.42 -31.58
CA ILE A 541 -8.03 19.52 -30.81
C ILE A 541 -7.11 18.62 -30.00
N PRO A 542 -7.25 18.57 -28.67
CA PRO A 542 -6.39 17.76 -27.83
C PRO A 542 -6.59 16.28 -28.13
N ARG A 543 -5.49 15.54 -28.09
CA ARG A 543 -5.43 14.08 -28.24
C ARG A 543 -4.59 13.47 -27.13
N THR A 544 -4.82 12.19 -26.88
CA THR A 544 -4.01 11.40 -25.95
C THR A 544 -2.78 10.83 -26.70
N TRP A 545 -1.62 10.93 -26.07
CA TRP A 545 -0.36 10.38 -26.54
C TRP A 545 0.14 9.35 -25.54
N LEU A 546 0.64 8.20 -26.01
CA LEU A 546 1.16 7.13 -25.15
C LEU A 546 2.68 7.02 -25.27
N PHE A 547 3.39 6.93 -24.15
CA PHE A 547 4.83 6.66 -24.12
C PHE A 547 5.13 5.18 -24.43
N GLY A 548 6.21 4.93 -25.16
CA GLY A 548 6.79 3.62 -25.37
C GLY A 548 8.10 3.69 -26.15
N PRO A 549 9.02 2.73 -26.00
CA PRO A 549 10.21 2.65 -26.84
C PRO A 549 9.86 2.49 -28.34
N ASP A 550 8.74 1.83 -28.64
CA ASP A 550 8.16 1.68 -29.96
C ASP A 550 6.63 1.63 -29.86
N ALA A 551 5.95 1.63 -31.02
CA ALA A 551 4.50 1.50 -31.04
C ALA A 551 4.09 0.24 -30.25
N PRO A 552 4.50 -1.00 -30.60
CA PRO A 552 4.24 -2.25 -29.86
C PRO A 552 4.27 -2.19 -28.34
N ALA A 553 5.28 -1.57 -27.76
CA ALA A 553 5.43 -1.46 -26.32
C ALA A 553 4.30 -0.62 -25.68
N ALA A 554 3.76 0.38 -26.37
CA ALA A 554 2.62 1.17 -25.89
C ALA A 554 1.34 0.32 -25.76
N ARG A 555 1.24 -0.85 -26.42
CA ARG A 555 0.10 -1.79 -26.30
C ARG A 555 -0.10 -2.26 -24.86
N HIS A 556 0.98 -2.36 -24.08
CA HIS A 556 0.93 -2.82 -22.70
C HIS A 556 -0.04 -1.99 -21.85
N TRP A 557 -0.28 -0.72 -22.18
CA TRP A 557 -1.28 0.09 -21.50
C TRP A 557 -2.71 -0.48 -21.58
N PHE A 558 -3.06 -1.11 -22.70
CA PHE A 558 -4.40 -1.65 -22.91
C PHE A 558 -4.57 -3.08 -22.37
N THR A 559 -3.48 -3.76 -22.05
CA THR A 559 -3.47 -5.19 -21.69
C THR A 559 -3.02 -5.45 -20.26
N GLU A 560 -2.27 -4.54 -19.65
CA GLU A 560 -1.81 -4.68 -18.26
C GLU A 560 -2.80 -4.04 -17.28
N PRO A 561 -3.04 -4.66 -16.12
CA PRO A 561 -3.90 -4.09 -15.08
C PRO A 561 -3.32 -2.78 -14.50
N CYS A 562 -4.22 -2.03 -13.86
CA CYS A 562 -4.19 -0.69 -13.25
C CYS A 562 -2.95 -0.12 -12.52
N TRP A 563 -1.81 -0.80 -12.51
CA TRP A 563 -0.73 -0.60 -11.53
C TRP A 563 0.44 0.27 -12.00
N ARG A 564 0.46 0.68 -13.27
CA ARG A 564 1.51 1.55 -13.83
C ARG A 564 0.93 2.81 -14.49
N PRO A 565 0.47 3.78 -13.70
CA PRO A 565 0.14 5.10 -14.21
C PRO A 565 1.40 5.84 -14.72
N GLY A 566 1.20 6.90 -15.51
CA GLY A 566 2.28 7.70 -16.12
C GLY A 566 2.63 7.39 -17.58
N ARG A 567 1.81 6.59 -18.28
CA ARG A 567 2.07 6.22 -19.69
C ARG A 567 1.50 7.18 -20.74
N SER A 568 0.83 8.27 -20.34
CA SER A 568 0.18 9.17 -21.29
C SER A 568 0.30 10.65 -20.94
N TYR A 569 0.23 11.48 -21.98
CA TYR A 569 0.06 12.93 -21.87
C TYR A 569 -0.97 13.40 -22.90
N ILE A 570 -1.45 14.63 -22.74
CA ILE A 570 -2.41 15.25 -23.67
C ILE A 570 -1.70 16.33 -24.44
N SER A 571 -1.95 16.42 -25.75
CA SER A 571 -1.54 17.57 -26.54
C SER A 571 -2.43 17.84 -27.73
N SER A 572 -2.63 19.12 -28.04
CA SER A 572 -3.19 19.63 -29.29
C SER A 572 -2.18 20.33 -30.22
N GLY A 573 -0.91 20.37 -29.86
CA GLY A 573 0.14 21.07 -30.61
C GLY A 573 1.54 20.79 -30.09
N PRO A 574 1.89 21.22 -28.87
CA PRO A 574 3.23 21.02 -28.31
C PRO A 574 3.59 19.53 -28.19
N ARG A 575 4.87 19.17 -28.32
CA ARG A 575 5.39 17.82 -28.11
C ARG A 575 6.19 17.76 -26.83
N LEU A 576 5.96 16.69 -26.06
CA LEU A 576 6.77 16.37 -24.88
C LEU A 576 8.00 15.59 -25.32
N LEU A 577 9.19 16.10 -25.02
CA LEU A 577 10.47 15.44 -25.31
C LEU A 577 11.12 14.87 -24.04
N CYS A 578 10.94 15.55 -22.90
CA CYS A 578 11.40 15.05 -21.60
C CYS A 578 10.43 15.49 -20.49
N TRP A 579 10.02 14.57 -19.63
CA TRP A 579 9.34 14.84 -18.36
C TRP A 579 9.69 13.73 -17.37
N ASP A 580 10.85 13.87 -16.75
CA ASP A 580 11.41 12.87 -15.84
C ASP A 580 12.33 13.55 -14.81
N GLY A 581 12.86 12.78 -13.87
CA GLY A 581 13.72 13.29 -12.83
C GLY A 581 14.69 12.27 -12.25
N ARG A 582 15.63 12.80 -11.46
CA ARG A 582 16.60 12.03 -10.69
C ARG A 582 16.29 12.13 -9.22
N ASN A 583 16.40 11.00 -8.52
CA ASN A 583 16.08 10.87 -7.10
C ASN A 583 14.65 11.32 -6.77
N LEU A 584 13.67 11.02 -7.63
CA LEU A 584 12.26 11.31 -7.37
C LEU A 584 11.71 10.47 -6.20
N SER A 585 12.30 9.30 -5.95
CA SER A 585 12.00 8.45 -4.81
C SER A 585 13.27 8.30 -3.98
N ARG A 586 13.30 8.88 -2.78
CA ARG A 586 14.43 8.75 -1.86
C ARG A 586 14.27 7.49 -1.02
N VAL A 587 15.19 6.53 -1.14
CA VAL A 587 15.19 5.29 -0.36
C VAL A 587 16.41 5.27 0.55
N ALA A 588 16.27 5.85 1.74
CA ALA A 588 17.35 5.91 2.73
C ALA A 588 17.46 4.65 3.62
N SER A 589 16.64 3.62 3.39
CA SER A 589 16.62 2.36 4.16
C SER A 589 16.61 2.58 5.67
N GLY A 590 15.70 3.44 6.14
CA GLY A 590 15.56 3.78 7.56
C GLY A 590 16.59 4.79 8.10
N ALA A 591 17.54 5.27 7.29
CA ALA A 591 18.47 6.32 7.71
C ALA A 591 17.83 7.71 7.61
N TYR A 592 17.68 8.38 8.76
CA TYR A 592 17.11 9.73 8.84
C TYR A 592 17.94 10.75 8.04
N SER A 593 19.26 10.72 8.15
CA SER A 593 20.16 11.60 7.41
C SER A 593 21.06 10.80 6.47
N LEU A 594 21.09 11.19 5.18
CA LEU A 594 21.99 10.58 4.19
C LEU A 594 22.37 11.63 3.14
N ARG A 595 23.62 12.08 3.20
CA ARG A 595 24.10 13.24 2.44
C ARG A 595 23.83 13.14 0.94
N GLY A 596 23.35 14.22 0.34
CA GLY A 596 23.05 14.34 -1.08
C GLY A 596 21.68 13.76 -1.47
N THR A 597 21.12 12.85 -0.68
CA THR A 597 19.83 12.21 -0.99
C THR A 597 18.64 13.12 -0.70
N GLU A 598 18.81 14.19 0.08
CA GLU A 598 17.80 15.19 0.40
C GLU A 598 17.31 15.99 -0.81
N ARG A 599 18.00 15.93 -1.95
CA ARG A 599 17.70 16.69 -3.17
C ARG A 599 17.03 15.83 -4.23
N TRP A 600 16.13 16.41 -5.01
CA TRP A 600 15.69 15.83 -6.29
C TRP A 600 15.89 16.83 -7.43
N ARG A 601 15.86 16.34 -8.66
CA ARG A 601 15.94 17.16 -9.88
C ARG A 601 14.93 16.69 -10.90
N ILE A 602 14.20 17.61 -11.52
CA ILE A 602 13.27 17.34 -12.63
C ILE A 602 13.76 18.07 -13.88
N ARG A 603 13.57 17.44 -15.04
CA ARG A 603 13.76 18.05 -16.36
C ARG A 603 12.45 18.02 -17.16
N LEU A 604 12.12 19.15 -17.77
CA LEU A 604 11.05 19.31 -18.73
C LEU A 604 11.65 19.81 -20.04
N THR A 605 11.42 19.09 -21.14
CA THR A 605 11.75 19.56 -22.48
C THR A 605 10.53 19.44 -23.36
N VAL A 606 10.14 20.55 -23.98
CA VAL A 606 8.96 20.64 -24.86
C VAL A 606 9.29 21.40 -26.14
N GLN A 607 8.58 21.06 -27.22
CA GLN A 607 8.76 21.67 -28.53
C GLN A 607 7.41 22.00 -29.16
N ALA A 608 7.28 23.15 -29.84
CA ALA A 608 6.11 23.48 -30.64
C ALA A 608 6.51 24.25 -31.90
N ASP A 609 6.04 23.79 -33.06
CA ASP A 609 6.36 24.41 -34.36
C ASP A 609 5.82 25.85 -34.47
N ALA A 610 4.67 26.14 -33.84
CA ALA A 610 4.09 27.47 -33.75
C ALA A 610 4.86 28.44 -32.83
N GLY A 611 5.86 27.93 -32.09
CA GLY A 611 6.54 28.63 -31.02
C GLY A 611 5.79 28.51 -29.69
N LEU A 612 6.52 28.38 -28.59
CA LEU A 612 5.98 28.28 -27.25
C LEU A 612 5.54 29.66 -26.71
N ASN A 613 4.64 29.64 -25.74
CA ASN A 613 4.10 30.84 -25.08
C ASN A 613 4.34 30.79 -23.56
N GLU A 614 3.84 29.76 -22.89
CA GLU A 614 3.90 29.68 -21.43
C GLU A 614 3.98 28.24 -20.93
N VAL A 615 4.78 28.03 -19.89
CA VAL A 615 4.89 26.77 -19.14
C VAL A 615 4.48 27.02 -17.70
N ARG A 616 3.49 26.29 -17.20
CA ARG A 616 3.06 26.30 -15.80
C ARG A 616 3.28 24.93 -15.19
N ILE A 617 3.92 24.88 -14.03
CA ILE A 617 4.14 23.64 -13.27
C ILE A 617 3.31 23.75 -12.00
N TYR A 618 2.40 22.81 -11.81
CA TYR A 618 1.55 22.69 -10.63
C TYR A 618 2.08 21.58 -9.71
N ASP A 619 1.96 21.77 -8.41
CA ASP A 619 2.09 20.76 -7.37
C ASP A 619 0.69 20.50 -6.79
N GLY A 620 0.03 19.44 -7.27
CA GLY A 620 -1.42 19.27 -7.11
C GLY A 620 -2.17 20.47 -7.70
N THR A 621 -2.96 21.17 -6.89
CA THR A 621 -3.70 22.39 -7.30
C THR A 621 -2.90 23.68 -7.18
N LYS A 622 -1.69 23.66 -6.59
CA LYS A 622 -0.89 24.86 -6.33
C LYS A 622 0.05 25.16 -7.48
N LEU A 623 0.09 26.40 -7.97
CA LEU A 623 1.10 26.81 -8.95
C LEU A 623 2.49 26.83 -8.30
N TYR A 624 3.37 25.94 -8.74
CA TYR A 624 4.73 25.81 -8.24
C TYR A 624 5.69 26.73 -9.01
N ALA A 625 5.66 26.66 -10.34
CA ALA A 625 6.48 27.47 -11.22
C ALA A 625 5.69 27.92 -12.45
N ARG A 626 6.15 29.03 -13.04
CA ARG A 626 5.57 29.64 -14.23
C ARG A 626 6.72 30.25 -15.02
N HIS A 627 6.80 29.95 -16.30
CA HIS A 627 7.82 30.47 -17.21
C HIS A 627 7.16 31.01 -18.47
N LEU A 628 7.60 32.18 -18.91
CA LEU A 628 7.35 32.65 -20.27
C LEU A 628 8.34 31.95 -21.18
N ALA A 629 7.84 31.23 -22.19
CA ALA A 629 8.67 30.46 -23.10
C ALA A 629 8.79 31.23 -24.42
N GLU A 630 10.02 31.37 -24.92
CA GLU A 630 10.31 31.97 -26.21
C GLU A 630 10.95 30.93 -27.14
N GLY A 631 10.70 31.05 -28.45
CA GLY A 631 11.19 30.11 -29.45
C GLY A 631 10.36 28.85 -29.57
N THR A 632 10.88 27.86 -30.32
CA THR A 632 10.18 26.62 -30.66
C THR A 632 10.48 25.46 -29.72
N THR A 633 11.51 25.59 -28.87
CA THR A 633 11.90 24.57 -27.87
C THR A 633 12.16 25.25 -26.53
N PHE A 634 11.71 24.62 -25.46
CA PHE A 634 11.95 25.06 -24.08
C PHE A 634 12.50 23.88 -23.27
N ASP A 635 13.63 24.08 -22.61
CA ASP A 635 14.29 23.09 -21.75
C ASP A 635 14.52 23.69 -20.36
N LEU A 636 13.94 23.06 -19.35
CA LEU A 636 13.99 23.48 -17.96
C LEU A 636 14.47 22.31 -17.10
N SER A 637 15.53 22.55 -16.34
CA SER A 637 15.90 21.71 -15.20
C SER A 637 15.78 22.50 -13.91
N PHE A 638 15.10 21.94 -12.91
CA PHE A 638 14.97 22.57 -11.60
C PHE A 638 15.16 21.53 -10.48
N ASP A 639 15.69 22.02 -9.36
CA ASP A 639 16.00 21.23 -8.18
C ASP A 639 14.99 21.52 -7.07
N GLY A 640 14.89 20.60 -6.12
CA GLY A 640 14.17 20.79 -4.86
C GLY A 640 14.64 19.83 -3.78
N LEU A 641 13.93 19.82 -2.65
CA LEU A 641 14.25 18.99 -1.49
C LEU A 641 13.14 17.95 -1.24
N HIS A 642 13.51 16.80 -0.68
CA HIS A 642 12.59 15.83 -0.08
C HIS A 642 12.07 16.34 1.27
N ASP A 643 11.45 17.51 1.23
CA ASP A 643 10.81 18.17 2.38
C ASP A 643 9.36 17.72 2.57
N GLN A 644 8.70 17.36 1.47
CA GLN A 644 7.38 16.75 1.40
C GLN A 644 7.20 15.97 0.10
N SER A 645 6.22 15.07 0.06
CA SER A 645 5.70 14.48 -1.17
C SER A 645 5.11 15.56 -2.07
N ARG A 646 5.37 15.50 -3.36
CA ARG A 646 4.88 16.47 -4.35
C ARG A 646 4.41 15.78 -5.61
N ARG A 647 3.39 16.35 -6.25
CA ARG A 647 2.77 15.81 -7.46
C ARG A 647 2.80 16.85 -8.57
N PHE A 648 3.86 16.82 -9.37
CA PHE A 648 4.11 17.82 -10.39
C PHE A 648 3.39 17.53 -11.70
N VAL A 649 2.64 18.51 -12.22
CA VAL A 649 2.02 18.48 -13.55
C VAL A 649 2.43 19.73 -14.31
N ALA A 650 2.93 19.59 -15.53
CA ALA A 650 3.20 20.71 -16.41
C ALA A 650 2.05 20.92 -17.41
N VAL A 651 1.65 22.18 -17.55
CA VAL A 651 0.70 22.67 -18.56
C VAL A 651 1.44 23.66 -19.45
N VAL A 652 1.52 23.36 -20.74
CA VAL A 652 2.29 24.15 -21.71
C VAL A 652 1.36 24.67 -22.80
N THR A 653 1.50 25.94 -23.14
CA THR A 653 0.77 26.56 -24.26
C THR A 653 1.73 27.02 -25.35
N ASP A 654 1.32 26.88 -26.60
CA ASP A 654 2.00 27.46 -27.76
C ASP A 654 1.29 28.72 -28.27
N ARG A 655 1.90 29.40 -29.23
CA ARG A 655 1.37 30.63 -29.86
C ARG A 655 0.27 30.36 -30.87
N GLY A 656 0.08 29.11 -31.26
CA GLY A 656 -1.03 28.66 -32.11
C GLY A 656 -2.30 28.32 -31.32
N GLY A 657 -2.27 28.43 -29.99
CA GLY A 657 -3.38 28.07 -29.10
C GLY A 657 -3.41 26.58 -28.73
N GLY A 658 -2.37 25.82 -29.07
CA GLY A 658 -2.18 24.45 -28.63
C GLY A 658 -1.83 24.39 -27.13
N GLU A 659 -2.32 23.36 -26.46
CA GLU A 659 -2.11 23.09 -25.03
C GLU A 659 -1.59 21.66 -24.86
N LEU A 660 -0.66 21.47 -23.95
CA LEU A 660 -0.12 20.17 -23.52
C LEU A 660 -0.27 20.02 -22.01
N VAL A 661 -0.67 18.84 -21.55
CA VAL A 661 -0.78 18.47 -20.14
C VAL A 661 -0.01 17.17 -19.91
N THR A 662 1.00 17.21 -19.03
CA THR A 662 1.82 16.03 -18.69
C THR A 662 1.10 15.10 -17.71
N PRO A 663 1.52 13.83 -17.57
CA PRO A 663 1.18 13.07 -16.37
C PRO A 663 1.85 13.70 -15.13
N SER A 664 1.45 13.25 -13.94
CA SER A 664 2.09 13.67 -12.69
C SER A 664 3.46 13.01 -12.49
N LEU A 665 4.48 13.75 -12.04
CA LEU A 665 5.67 13.19 -11.38
C LEU A 665 5.50 13.24 -9.86
N LEU A 666 5.82 12.15 -9.17
CA LEU A 666 5.83 12.07 -7.71
C LEU A 666 7.25 12.24 -7.18
N THR A 667 7.47 13.23 -6.31
CA THR A 667 8.64 13.22 -5.41
C THR A 667 8.23 12.67 -4.06
N VAL A 668 9.01 11.77 -3.47
CA VAL A 668 8.65 11.11 -2.20
C VAL A 668 9.87 10.60 -1.44
N ASP A 669 9.77 10.56 -0.12
CA ASP A 669 10.74 9.93 0.78
C ASP A 669 10.17 8.65 1.39
N PHE A 670 10.89 7.54 1.35
CA PHE A 670 10.37 6.28 1.90
C PHE A 670 10.49 6.17 3.42
N LEU A 671 11.12 7.13 4.11
CA LEU A 671 10.94 7.25 5.57
C LEU A 671 9.51 7.60 5.95
N GLY A 672 8.80 8.34 5.10
CA GLY A 672 7.38 8.60 5.25
C GLY A 672 6.78 8.87 3.88
N ARG A 673 5.92 7.95 3.40
CA ARG A 673 5.18 8.10 2.14
C ARG A 673 3.73 7.72 2.30
N THR A 674 2.89 8.17 1.39
CA THR A 674 1.55 7.60 1.14
C THR A 674 1.56 6.74 -0.12
N GLN A 675 0.79 5.66 -0.09
CA GLN A 675 0.55 4.78 -1.21
C GLN A 675 -0.95 4.64 -1.41
N VAL A 676 -1.45 4.89 -2.61
CA VAL A 676 -2.86 4.66 -2.93
C VAL A 676 -3.03 3.22 -3.42
N CYS A 677 -4.06 2.51 -2.93
CA CYS A 677 -4.44 1.19 -3.44
C CYS A 677 -4.82 1.26 -4.94
N SER A 678 -4.71 0.17 -5.72
CA SER A 678 -5.10 0.16 -7.15
C SER A 678 -6.51 0.65 -7.40
N ASP A 679 -7.40 0.32 -6.48
CA ASP A 679 -8.80 0.65 -6.56
C ASP A 679 -9.06 2.15 -6.36
N ARG A 680 -8.00 2.90 -6.00
CA ARG A 680 -8.02 4.32 -5.65
C ARG A 680 -9.01 4.65 -4.56
N ASN A 681 -9.33 3.69 -3.70
CA ASN A 681 -10.28 3.85 -2.62
C ASN A 681 -9.57 4.22 -1.30
N ASN A 682 -8.41 3.62 -1.04
CA ASN A 682 -7.70 3.75 0.23
C ASN A 682 -6.30 4.37 0.02
N THR A 683 -5.95 5.42 0.78
CA THR A 683 -4.57 5.92 0.89
C THR A 683 -3.92 5.31 2.13
N MET A 684 -2.82 4.57 1.95
CA MET A 684 -2.07 3.84 2.96
C MET A 684 -0.68 4.47 3.15
N PRO A 685 -0.39 5.11 4.28
CA PRO A 685 0.93 5.59 4.60
C PRO A 685 1.83 4.43 4.97
N ILE A 686 3.06 4.51 4.50
CA ILE A 686 4.07 3.50 4.72
C ILE A 686 5.37 4.23 5.05
N SER A 687 6.08 3.69 6.02
CA SER A 687 7.39 4.15 6.42
C SER A 687 8.36 2.98 6.40
N ILE A 688 9.60 3.26 5.99
CA ILE A 688 10.73 2.36 6.17
C ILE A 688 11.53 2.84 7.37
N VAL A 689 11.72 1.98 8.36
CA VAL A 689 12.60 2.26 9.50
C VAL A 689 13.64 1.17 9.62
N ARG A 690 14.67 1.46 10.42
CA ARG A 690 15.77 0.55 10.70
C ARG A 690 15.53 -0.14 12.03
N GLY A 691 15.47 -1.47 12.02
CA GLY A 691 15.39 -2.29 13.23
C GLY A 691 16.68 -2.23 14.06
N ASN A 692 16.59 -2.70 15.30
CA ASN A 692 17.74 -2.79 16.22
C ASN A 692 18.92 -3.62 15.67
N ASP A 693 18.67 -4.56 14.77
CA ASP A 693 19.68 -5.37 14.09
C ASP A 693 20.27 -4.70 12.84
N GLY A 694 19.86 -3.45 12.57
CA GLY A 694 20.27 -2.67 11.39
C GLY A 694 19.46 -2.96 10.13
N THR A 695 18.53 -3.92 10.15
CA THR A 695 17.73 -4.33 8.98
C THR A 695 16.60 -3.32 8.72
N PRO A 696 16.43 -2.81 7.49
CA PRO A 696 15.30 -1.96 7.15
C PRO A 696 14.01 -2.78 7.06
N TYR A 697 12.89 -2.23 7.53
CA TYR A 697 11.58 -2.85 7.40
C TYR A 697 10.48 -1.82 7.19
N TYR A 698 9.36 -2.26 6.61
CA TYR A 698 8.18 -1.44 6.35
C TYR A 698 7.20 -1.49 7.53
N TYR A 699 6.52 -0.38 7.82
CA TYR A 699 5.35 -0.39 8.70
C TYR A 699 4.36 0.72 8.31
N PRO A 700 3.08 0.59 8.65
CA PRO A 700 2.10 1.66 8.47
C PRO A 700 2.35 2.82 9.43
N ALA A 701 2.48 4.03 8.88
CA ALA A 701 2.99 5.18 9.62
C ALA A 701 1.94 5.95 10.43
N ALA A 702 0.65 5.58 10.34
CA ALA A 702 -0.45 5.89 11.26
C ALA A 702 -1.75 6.51 10.70
N THR A 703 -1.98 6.56 9.38
CA THR A 703 -3.18 7.18 8.79
C THR A 703 -3.84 6.25 7.76
N MET A 704 -5.13 6.34 7.48
CA MET A 704 -5.69 5.72 6.26
C MET A 704 -6.84 6.58 5.75
N VAL A 705 -6.85 6.84 4.45
CA VAL A 705 -7.96 7.59 3.85
C VAL A 705 -8.80 6.66 3.03
N ASP A 706 -9.97 6.32 3.55
CA ASP A 706 -10.97 5.58 2.81
C ASP A 706 -11.94 6.56 2.19
N LYS A 707 -11.88 6.73 0.86
CA LYS A 707 -12.85 7.56 0.15
C LYS A 707 -14.25 7.04 0.45
N GLY A 708 -15.13 7.91 0.94
CA GLY A 708 -16.50 7.55 1.33
C GLY A 708 -16.66 6.76 2.62
N ARG A 709 -15.65 6.75 3.49
CA ARG A 709 -15.81 6.50 4.92
C ARG A 709 -15.53 7.79 5.72
N PRO A 710 -15.99 7.86 6.97
CA PRO A 710 -15.47 8.88 7.89
C PRO A 710 -13.93 8.76 7.97
N PRO A 711 -13.18 9.86 8.20
CA PRO A 711 -11.74 9.78 8.37
C PRO A 711 -11.39 8.76 9.44
N SER A 712 -10.42 7.88 9.14
CA SER A 712 -9.95 6.84 10.04
C SER A 712 -8.44 6.96 10.23
N THR A 713 -8.00 7.02 11.48
CA THR A 713 -6.57 6.96 11.79
C THR A 713 -6.15 5.49 11.78
N ALA A 714 -5.10 5.08 11.06
CA ALA A 714 -4.67 3.68 11.03
C ALA A 714 -3.33 3.49 11.75
N ILE A 715 -3.35 3.36 13.08
CA ILE A 715 -2.12 3.29 13.87
C ILE A 715 -1.64 1.84 13.98
N ALA A 716 -0.47 1.55 13.43
CA ALA A 716 0.20 0.24 13.55
C ALA A 716 1.42 0.32 14.47
N PRO A 717 1.95 -0.78 15.03
CA PRO A 717 3.20 -0.73 15.77
C PRO A 717 4.39 -0.48 14.82
N ALA A 718 5.38 0.29 15.25
CA ALA A 718 6.66 0.36 14.53
C ALA A 718 7.45 -0.90 14.88
N ALA A 719 7.23 -2.01 14.20
CA ALA A 719 7.94 -3.26 14.45
C ALA A 719 8.27 -3.96 13.12
N PRO A 720 9.31 -4.81 13.08
CA PRO A 720 9.69 -5.52 11.87
C PRO A 720 8.49 -6.21 11.23
N THR A 721 8.38 -6.14 9.90
CA THR A 721 7.26 -6.77 9.17
C THR A 721 7.10 -8.24 9.51
N TYR A 722 8.19 -8.95 9.82
CA TYR A 722 8.12 -10.36 10.21
C TYR A 722 7.50 -10.62 11.58
N ASP A 723 7.38 -9.60 12.42
CA ASP A 723 6.73 -9.69 13.73
C ASP A 723 5.22 -9.44 13.60
N ILE A 724 4.79 -8.59 12.65
CA ILE A 724 3.43 -8.02 12.63
C ILE A 724 2.65 -8.23 11.33
N ALA A 725 3.29 -8.68 10.25
CA ALA A 725 2.70 -8.79 8.92
C ALA A 725 2.86 -10.20 8.34
N LEU A 726 1.74 -10.82 7.93
CA LEU A 726 1.77 -12.11 7.26
C LEU A 726 2.16 -11.93 5.79
N PRO A 727 3.28 -12.52 5.31
CA PRO A 727 3.73 -12.40 3.93
C PRO A 727 2.66 -12.88 2.96
N GLY A 728 2.37 -12.12 1.91
CA GLY A 728 1.23 -12.42 1.05
C GLY A 728 -0.06 -12.44 1.86
N MET A 729 -0.43 -11.29 2.44
CA MET A 729 -1.79 -10.83 2.77
C MET A 729 -1.96 -9.42 2.18
N ASP A 730 -3.08 -9.14 1.54
CA ASP A 730 -3.43 -7.85 0.94
C ASP A 730 -3.70 -6.86 2.07
N GLY A 731 -2.96 -5.76 2.10
CA GLY A 731 -2.84 -4.91 3.30
C GLY A 731 -2.18 -5.61 4.49
N GLY A 732 -1.42 -6.70 4.29
CA GLY A 732 -0.87 -7.57 5.35
C GLY A 732 0.04 -6.89 6.38
N SER A 733 0.56 -5.70 6.10
CA SER A 733 1.25 -4.86 7.08
C SER A 733 0.33 -4.07 8.01
N SER A 734 -0.99 -4.01 7.73
CA SER A 734 -1.88 -2.95 8.25
C SER A 734 -3.06 -3.39 9.12
N TRP A 735 -3.43 -4.68 9.16
CA TRP A 735 -4.69 -5.06 9.84
C TRP A 735 -4.58 -5.28 11.35
N LYS A 736 -3.38 -5.31 11.93
CA LYS A 736 -3.16 -5.33 13.38
C LYS A 736 -2.75 -3.94 13.84
N GLY A 737 -3.75 -3.10 14.08
CA GLY A 737 -3.59 -1.70 14.47
C GLY A 737 -4.84 -1.16 15.15
N TYR A 738 -4.75 0.07 15.61
CA TYR A 738 -5.83 0.85 16.22
C TYR A 738 -6.44 1.78 15.16
N TRP A 739 -7.77 1.75 15.02
CA TRP A 739 -8.50 2.40 13.92
C TRP A 739 -9.53 3.42 14.40
N PRO A 740 -9.15 4.62 14.88
CA PRO A 740 -10.18 5.55 15.28
C PRO A 740 -10.84 6.25 14.07
N ASP A 741 -12.11 5.97 13.78
CA ASP A 741 -13.00 6.78 12.93
C ASP A 741 -13.48 8.07 13.62
N LEU A 742 -13.79 9.09 12.82
CA LEU A 742 -14.40 10.36 13.24
C LEU A 742 -15.80 10.54 12.65
N VAL A 743 -16.85 10.49 13.47
CA VAL A 743 -18.25 10.43 12.98
C VAL A 743 -19.10 11.63 13.49
N PRO A 744 -18.96 12.85 12.94
CA PRO A 744 -19.56 14.06 13.52
C PRO A 744 -21.11 14.07 13.55
N GLN A 745 -21.75 13.96 14.70
CA GLN A 745 -23.21 14.11 14.88
C GLN A 745 -23.51 15.40 15.64
N ILE A 746 -24.62 16.05 15.33
CA ILE A 746 -25.11 17.23 16.05
C ILE A 746 -26.60 17.08 16.40
N PRO A 747 -27.08 17.78 17.44
CA PRO A 747 -28.50 17.84 17.79
C PRO A 747 -29.40 18.26 16.62
N GLY A 748 -30.55 17.59 16.45
CA GLY A 748 -31.57 17.95 15.46
C GLY A 748 -31.28 17.57 13.99
N TRP A 749 -30.11 16.98 13.72
CA TRP A 749 -29.77 16.48 12.39
C TRP A 749 -29.99 14.97 12.31
N ASP A 750 -30.99 14.55 11.54
CA ASP A 750 -31.21 13.13 11.25
C ASP A 750 -30.24 12.68 10.15
N ARG A 751 -29.37 11.73 10.51
CA ARG A 751 -28.30 11.27 9.64
C ARG A 751 -28.92 10.47 8.50
N GLY A 752 -28.78 10.97 7.27
CA GLY A 752 -29.16 10.24 6.09
C GLY A 752 -28.28 9.00 5.93
N GLY A 753 -26.95 9.17 5.87
CA GLY A 753 -25.97 8.10 5.65
C GLY A 753 -24.57 8.45 6.14
N GLY A 754 -23.51 7.90 5.54
CA GLY A 754 -22.12 8.14 5.94
C GLY A 754 -21.50 9.42 5.36
N TYR A 755 -20.31 9.80 5.85
CA TYR A 755 -19.61 11.02 5.41
C TYR A 755 -18.76 10.76 4.18
N PHE A 756 -18.65 11.77 3.32
CA PHE A 756 -17.60 11.85 2.32
C PHE A 756 -16.57 12.88 2.76
N SER A 757 -15.35 12.40 3.01
CA SER A 757 -14.20 13.25 3.22
C SER A 757 -13.56 13.57 1.86
N ARG A 758 -13.36 14.86 1.58
CA ARG A 758 -12.32 15.26 0.63
C ARG A 758 -11.01 15.20 1.41
N CYS A 759 -10.18 14.21 1.11
CA CYS A 759 -8.78 14.30 1.48
C CYS A 759 -8.14 15.40 0.64
N SER A 760 -7.49 16.34 1.32
CA SER A 760 -6.73 17.44 0.73
C SER A 760 -5.25 17.26 1.03
N TYR A 761 -4.41 17.97 0.28
CA TYR A 761 -2.94 17.92 0.26
C TYR A 761 -2.30 17.31 1.52
N PRO A 762 -1.95 16.01 1.51
CA PRO A 762 -1.24 15.42 2.63
C PRO A 762 0.19 15.97 2.62
N LEU A 763 0.61 16.63 3.71
CA LEU A 763 2.02 16.93 3.94
C LEU A 763 2.69 15.64 4.38
N VAL A 764 3.36 14.96 3.47
CA VAL A 764 4.08 13.72 3.76
C VAL A 764 5.56 13.99 3.63
N GLY A 765 6.19 14.35 4.74
CA GLY A 765 7.63 14.55 4.80
C GLY A 765 8.36 13.29 5.26
N ARG A 766 9.68 13.40 5.26
CA ARG A 766 10.58 12.38 5.81
C ARG A 766 10.33 12.07 7.29
N ASP A 767 9.97 13.09 8.06
CA ASP A 767 9.92 13.04 9.52
C ASP A 767 8.49 13.08 10.07
N VAL A 768 7.54 13.56 9.28
CA VAL A 768 6.17 13.85 9.71
C VAL A 768 5.19 13.55 8.60
N ILE A 769 4.00 13.11 8.99
CA ILE A 769 2.85 12.93 8.11
C ILE A 769 1.73 13.78 8.69
N VAL A 770 1.23 14.71 7.89
CA VAL A 770 0.05 15.52 8.20
C VAL A 770 -0.99 15.34 7.11
N GLN A 771 -2.11 14.73 7.46
CA GLN A 771 -3.23 14.56 6.53
C GLN A 771 -4.38 15.48 6.91
N ARG A 772 -5.05 16.04 5.91
CA ARG A 772 -6.16 16.97 6.11
C ARG A 772 -7.41 16.49 5.39
N TRP A 773 -8.54 16.56 6.08
CA TRP A 773 -9.86 16.23 5.55
C TRP A 773 -10.82 17.40 5.67
N ASP A 774 -11.44 17.74 4.55
CA ASP A 774 -12.60 18.62 4.52
C ASP A 774 -13.85 17.74 4.39
N ILE A 775 -14.69 17.70 5.42
CA ILE A 775 -15.97 17.01 5.41
C ILE A 775 -17.07 18.04 5.21
N THR A 776 -17.62 18.02 4.00
CA THR A 776 -18.61 19.01 3.52
C THR A 776 -19.85 18.34 2.91
N HIS A 777 -19.85 17.01 2.78
CA HIS A 777 -20.91 16.24 2.12
C HIS A 777 -21.21 14.93 2.86
N GLU A 778 -22.45 14.44 2.74
CA GLU A 778 -22.91 13.12 3.19
C GLU A 778 -23.54 12.34 2.03
N PHE A 779 -23.52 11.00 2.11
CA PHE A 779 -24.29 10.16 1.19
C PHE A 779 -25.68 9.85 1.72
N LEU A 780 -26.64 9.66 0.80
CA LEU A 780 -27.99 9.22 1.10
C LEU A 780 -28.08 7.70 0.90
N PRO A 781 -28.56 6.92 1.89
CA PRO A 781 -28.67 5.48 1.77
C PRO A 781 -29.67 5.14 0.67
N VAL A 782 -29.27 4.28 -0.25
CA VAL A 782 -30.22 3.66 -1.18
C VAL A 782 -30.90 2.53 -0.41
N SER A 783 -32.24 2.58 -0.33
CA SER A 783 -33.06 1.63 0.42
C SER A 783 -32.71 0.17 0.10
N GLY A 784 -32.44 -0.65 1.12
CA GLY A 784 -32.31 -2.11 1.01
C GLY A 784 -30.92 -2.71 1.24
N HIS A 785 -29.85 -1.91 1.43
CA HIS A 785 -28.48 -2.44 1.61
C HIS A 785 -27.73 -1.83 2.79
N LEU A 786 -28.18 -2.13 4.01
CA LEU A 786 -27.48 -1.77 5.26
C LEU A 786 -26.08 -2.41 5.40
N ARG A 787 -25.79 -3.50 4.67
CA ARG A 787 -24.46 -4.16 4.68
C ARG A 787 -23.46 -3.57 3.67
N ALA A 788 -23.89 -2.71 2.75
CA ALA A 788 -23.00 -2.08 1.77
C ALA A 788 -22.14 -0.93 2.36
N VAL A 789 -22.43 -0.55 3.61
CA VAL A 789 -21.80 0.55 4.36
C VAL A 789 -20.35 0.26 4.75
N LEU A 790 -19.89 -0.99 4.64
CA LEU A 790 -18.63 -1.42 5.23
C LEU A 790 -17.49 -1.75 4.25
N ASN A 791 -17.55 -1.51 2.94
CA ASN A 791 -16.31 -1.40 2.10
C ASN A 791 -16.47 -1.09 0.60
N VAL A 792 -17.68 -1.00 0.02
CA VAL A 792 -17.78 -1.37 -1.41
C VAL A 792 -18.90 -0.74 -2.24
N THR A 793 -19.51 0.39 -1.85
CA THR A 793 -20.52 1.04 -2.73
C THR A 793 -20.11 2.42 -3.23
N PRO A 794 -19.51 2.53 -4.43
CA PRO A 794 -19.44 3.80 -5.12
C PRO A 794 -20.83 4.19 -5.63
N TYR A 795 -21.18 5.46 -5.42
CA TYR A 795 -22.22 6.21 -6.13
C TYR A 795 -23.66 6.14 -5.61
N MET A 796 -23.79 6.25 -4.29
CA MET A 796 -25.01 6.78 -3.68
C MET A 796 -25.13 8.28 -3.97
N PRO A 797 -26.36 8.82 -4.20
CA PRO A 797 -26.56 10.26 -4.28
C PRO A 797 -26.05 10.91 -2.99
N TYR A 798 -25.43 12.07 -3.11
CA TYR A 798 -24.87 12.82 -2.00
C TYR A 798 -25.51 14.20 -1.93
N ARG A 799 -25.37 14.84 -0.78
CA ARG A 799 -25.75 16.23 -0.58
C ARG A 799 -24.72 16.94 0.30
N ALA A 800 -24.62 18.25 0.15
CA ALA A 800 -23.84 19.05 1.06
C ALA A 800 -24.37 18.93 2.49
N LEU A 801 -23.47 18.96 3.49
CA LEU A 801 -23.85 19.01 4.89
C LEU A 801 -24.61 20.31 5.16
N GLU A 802 -25.73 20.17 5.86
CA GLU A 802 -26.67 21.26 6.07
C GLU A 802 -26.25 22.19 7.21
N TYR A 803 -25.67 21.65 8.28
CA TYR A 803 -25.50 22.37 9.54
C TYR A 803 -24.07 22.80 9.85
N PHE A 804 -23.06 22.11 9.33
CA PHE A 804 -21.65 22.43 9.60
C PHE A 804 -20.76 21.92 8.48
N ASP A 805 -19.57 22.51 8.39
CA ASP A 805 -18.41 21.92 7.71
C ASP A 805 -17.38 21.54 8.77
N LEU A 806 -16.57 20.52 8.50
CA LEU A 806 -15.56 20.03 9.43
C LEU A 806 -14.19 19.93 8.73
N ASP A 807 -13.22 20.64 9.27
CA ASP A 807 -11.79 20.51 8.95
C ASP A 807 -11.14 19.59 9.98
N VAL A 808 -10.52 18.50 9.56
CA VAL A 808 -9.79 17.58 10.44
C VAL A 808 -8.37 17.45 9.93
N ARG A 809 -7.41 17.40 10.85
CA ARG A 809 -6.01 17.13 10.60
C ARG A 809 -5.52 16.02 11.51
N GLU A 810 -4.78 15.11 10.92
CA GLU A 810 -3.99 14.13 11.65
C GLU A 810 -2.53 14.46 11.52
N PHE A 811 -1.81 14.40 12.63
CA PHE A 811 -0.38 14.56 12.68
C PHE A 811 0.26 13.31 13.31
N ALA A 812 1.23 12.74 12.62
CA ALA A 812 2.08 11.66 13.10
C ALA A 812 3.55 11.96 12.80
N CYS A 813 4.45 11.59 13.71
CA CYS A 813 5.89 11.53 13.41
C CYS A 813 6.25 10.17 12.84
N VAL A 814 7.21 10.14 11.91
CA VAL A 814 7.91 8.90 11.57
C VAL A 814 8.67 8.42 12.81
N ARG A 815 8.55 7.12 13.08
CA ARG A 815 8.95 6.49 14.34
C ARG A 815 10.29 5.76 14.24
N ARG A 816 10.89 5.43 15.37
CA ARG A 816 12.00 4.46 15.42
C ARG A 816 11.45 3.06 15.64
N ASP A 817 12.33 2.07 15.52
CA ASP A 817 11.98 0.70 15.84
C ASP A 817 11.41 0.59 17.26
N ARG A 818 10.21 0.01 17.35
CA ARG A 818 9.41 -0.21 18.55
C ARG A 818 9.00 1.06 19.30
N ASP A 819 8.95 2.21 18.64
CA ASP A 819 8.33 3.41 19.21
C ASP A 819 6.79 3.30 19.25
N MET A 820 6.19 4.02 20.20
CA MET A 820 4.74 4.13 20.33
C MET A 820 4.13 4.81 19.09
N GLY A 821 2.96 4.36 18.66
CA GLY A 821 2.16 5.03 17.64
C GLY A 821 1.37 6.17 18.27
N LEU A 822 1.79 7.41 18.05
CA LEU A 822 1.14 8.61 18.58
C LEU A 822 0.61 9.45 17.43
N VAL A 823 -0.70 9.66 17.38
CA VAL A 823 -1.34 10.50 16.37
C VAL A 823 -2.20 11.55 17.05
N VAL A 824 -1.92 12.81 16.79
CA VAL A 824 -2.81 13.90 17.19
C VAL A 824 -3.87 14.07 16.13
N VAL A 825 -5.13 14.04 16.56
CA VAL A 825 -6.27 14.43 15.73
C VAL A 825 -6.71 15.81 16.20
N GLU A 826 -6.59 16.80 15.34
CA GLU A 826 -7.01 18.17 15.60
C GLU A 826 -7.91 18.70 14.48
N GLY A 827 -8.73 19.70 14.75
CA GLY A 827 -9.60 20.23 13.73
C GLY A 827 -10.51 21.35 14.19
N CYS A 828 -11.44 21.74 13.33
CA CYS A 828 -12.40 22.78 13.59
C CYS A 828 -13.75 22.48 12.92
N LEU A 829 -14.81 22.49 13.72
CA LEU A 829 -16.18 22.52 13.22
C LEU A 829 -16.58 23.98 12.95
N THR A 830 -17.10 24.27 11.76
CA THR A 830 -17.66 25.58 11.40
C THR A 830 -19.15 25.46 11.16
N ALA A 831 -19.96 26.20 11.93
CA ALA A 831 -21.41 26.15 11.82
C ALA A 831 -21.92 26.85 10.53
N LYS A 832 -22.84 26.19 9.81
CA LYS A 832 -23.55 26.71 8.63
C LYS A 832 -24.98 27.10 8.93
N LYS A 833 -25.55 26.51 9.98
CA LYS A 833 -26.84 26.85 10.55
C LYS A 833 -26.71 27.00 12.06
N PRO A 834 -27.57 27.82 12.69
CA PRO A 834 -27.58 27.90 14.12
C PRO A 834 -28.01 26.55 14.73
N PHE A 835 -27.31 26.12 15.77
CA PHE A 835 -27.69 24.97 16.58
C PHE A 835 -27.27 25.17 18.03
N ARG A 836 -27.93 24.45 18.94
CA ARG A 836 -27.65 24.51 20.38
C ARG A 836 -27.23 23.14 20.88
N PHE A 837 -26.20 23.12 21.71
CA PHE A 837 -25.83 21.95 22.47
C PHE A 837 -26.87 21.74 23.58
N ASP A 838 -27.66 20.67 23.51
CA ASP A 838 -28.57 20.31 24.60
C ASP A 838 -27.76 19.64 25.73
N ALA A 839 -28.24 19.74 26.98
CA ALA A 839 -27.70 18.98 28.10
C ALA A 839 -27.79 17.46 27.85
N ASN A 840 -28.77 17.03 27.05
CA ASN A 840 -28.98 15.62 26.70
C ASN A 840 -28.55 15.25 25.26
N GLN A 841 -28.43 16.21 24.33
CA GLN A 841 -27.99 15.98 22.94
C GLN A 841 -26.60 16.56 22.68
N ARG A 842 -25.69 15.68 22.25
CA ARG A 842 -24.25 15.91 22.12
C ARG A 842 -23.93 16.35 20.70
N ALA A 843 -23.01 17.30 20.50
CA ALA A 843 -22.25 17.29 19.25
C ALA A 843 -21.15 16.24 19.43
N SER A 844 -21.37 15.04 18.90
CA SER A 844 -20.34 14.01 18.93
C SER A 844 -19.41 14.23 17.75
N LEU A 845 -18.12 14.44 17.95
CA LEU A 845 -17.12 13.84 17.06
C LEU A 845 -16.71 12.55 17.78
N PRO A 846 -17.45 11.42 17.68
CA PRO A 846 -16.98 10.17 18.23
C PRO A 846 -15.68 9.88 17.51
N LEU A 847 -14.60 10.02 18.25
CA LEU A 847 -13.32 9.40 17.95
C LEU A 847 -13.35 8.01 18.58
N THR A 848 -12.99 7.02 17.81
CA THR A 848 -13.68 5.73 17.74
C THR A 848 -13.47 4.65 18.80
N VAL A 849 -14.37 3.68 18.64
CA VAL A 849 -14.44 2.34 19.17
C VAL A 849 -13.10 1.60 19.13
N VAL A 850 -12.53 1.36 20.30
CA VAL A 850 -11.73 0.16 20.54
C VAL A 850 -12.70 -1.03 20.45
N THR A 851 -12.90 -1.63 19.26
CA THR A 851 -13.63 -2.93 19.08
C THR A 851 -12.68 -4.11 18.85
N PRO A 852 -11.62 -4.32 19.64
CA PRO A 852 -11.14 -5.67 19.74
C PRO A 852 -12.28 -6.48 20.35
N THR A 853 -12.69 -7.56 19.70
CA THR A 853 -13.49 -8.58 20.38
C THR A 853 -12.65 -9.03 21.56
N PRO A 854 -13.05 -8.74 22.81
CA PRO A 854 -12.26 -9.10 23.96
C PRO A 854 -12.14 -10.62 24.03
N LYS A 855 -10.93 -11.10 24.31
CA LYS A 855 -10.64 -12.53 24.42
C LYS A 855 -9.72 -12.75 25.59
N GLU A 856 -9.77 -13.93 26.18
CA GLU A 856 -8.90 -14.27 27.30
C GLU A 856 -7.41 -14.06 26.95
N GLY A 857 -6.79 -13.07 27.59
CA GLY A 857 -5.42 -12.64 27.36
C GLY A 857 -5.19 -11.71 26.15
N GLU A 858 -6.24 -11.20 25.49
CA GLU A 858 -6.18 -10.16 24.47
C GLU A 858 -7.32 -9.15 24.64
N ASN A 859 -7.00 -7.88 24.93
CA ASN A 859 -7.96 -6.80 25.15
C ASN A 859 -9.02 -7.14 26.21
N ASP A 860 -8.68 -7.95 27.21
CA ASP A 860 -9.56 -8.41 28.28
C ASP A 860 -9.51 -7.53 29.54
N ARG A 861 -8.75 -6.44 29.48
CA ARG A 861 -8.60 -5.45 30.56
C ARG A 861 -8.65 -4.04 30.02
N PHE A 862 -9.07 -3.10 30.85
CA PHE A 862 -9.05 -1.68 30.48
C PHE A 862 -8.71 -0.80 31.68
N THR A 863 -8.35 0.45 31.38
CA THR A 863 -8.17 1.52 32.35
C THR A 863 -8.92 2.75 31.88
N LEU A 864 -9.66 3.37 32.78
CA LEU A 864 -10.13 4.74 32.68
C LEU A 864 -9.48 5.54 33.81
N ALA A 865 -8.64 6.52 33.49
CA ALA A 865 -7.85 7.23 34.48
C ALA A 865 -8.01 8.75 34.35
N LEU A 866 -8.09 9.41 35.51
CA LEU A 866 -8.03 10.86 35.66
C LEU A 866 -6.56 11.36 35.63
N PRO A 867 -6.34 12.66 35.43
CA PRO A 867 -5.01 13.26 35.43
C PRO A 867 -4.21 12.89 36.69
N GLY A 868 -3.01 12.36 36.48
CA GLY A 868 -2.09 12.00 37.57
C GLY A 868 -2.49 10.75 38.38
N GLN A 869 -3.60 10.08 38.04
CA GLN A 869 -3.97 8.82 38.68
C GLN A 869 -3.40 7.64 37.89
N ALA A 870 -2.55 6.85 38.55
CA ALA A 870 -2.22 5.52 38.07
C ALA A 870 -3.35 4.56 38.49
N VAL A 871 -4.07 4.01 37.52
CA VAL A 871 -5.16 3.06 37.77
C VAL A 871 -4.74 1.70 37.21
N ALA A 872 -4.75 0.69 38.06
CA ALA A 872 -4.47 -0.69 37.65
C ALA A 872 -5.50 -1.15 36.60
N PRO A 873 -5.09 -1.92 35.58
CA PRO A 873 -6.03 -2.47 34.59
C PRO A 873 -7.11 -3.32 35.26
N ILE A 874 -8.36 -3.03 34.94
CA ILE A 874 -9.54 -3.71 35.44
C ILE A 874 -9.91 -4.80 34.42
N PRO A 875 -10.08 -6.07 34.84
CA PRO A 875 -10.65 -7.11 33.98
C PRO A 875 -12.02 -6.70 33.46
N LEU A 876 -12.31 -7.02 32.19
CA LEU A 876 -13.62 -6.75 31.62
C LEU A 876 -14.71 -7.58 32.34
N PRO A 877 -15.85 -6.95 32.68
CA PRO A 877 -16.96 -7.66 33.28
C PRO A 877 -17.58 -8.67 32.31
N ASP A 878 -18.26 -9.68 32.84
CA ASP A 878 -19.04 -10.62 32.04
C ASP A 878 -20.19 -9.90 31.31
N THR A 879 -20.69 -10.50 30.22
CA THR A 879 -21.60 -9.88 29.23
C THR A 879 -23.00 -9.51 29.74
N GLY A 880 -23.25 -9.56 31.05
CA GLY A 880 -24.54 -9.25 31.69
C GLY A 880 -24.65 -7.84 32.26
N GLU A 881 -23.53 -7.24 32.69
CA GLU A 881 -23.47 -5.89 33.27
C GLU A 881 -22.21 -5.17 32.78
N PRO A 882 -22.26 -4.51 31.61
CA PRO A 882 -21.09 -3.81 31.08
C PRO A 882 -20.67 -2.67 32.00
N PHE A 883 -19.37 -2.42 32.08
CA PHE A 883 -18.88 -1.18 32.65
C PHE A 883 -19.35 -0.02 31.76
N VAL A 884 -20.02 0.96 32.36
CA VAL A 884 -20.47 2.17 31.67
C VAL A 884 -19.93 3.40 32.39
N HIS A 885 -19.13 4.18 31.68
CA HIS A 885 -18.84 5.57 32.03
C HIS A 885 -19.42 6.46 30.95
N ASP A 886 -20.07 7.55 31.34
CA ASP A 886 -20.57 8.55 30.40
C ASP A 886 -20.60 9.92 31.09
N GLY A 887 -19.60 10.75 30.83
CA GLY A 887 -19.49 12.03 31.52
C GLY A 887 -18.32 12.90 31.09
N PRO A 888 -18.28 14.17 31.55
CA PRO A 888 -17.16 15.07 31.31
C PRO A 888 -15.89 14.57 32.00
N LEU A 889 -14.75 14.76 31.36
CA LEU A 889 -13.44 14.47 31.91
C LEU A 889 -12.46 15.63 31.63
N PRO A 890 -11.57 15.96 32.57
CA PRO A 890 -10.58 17.01 32.38
C PRO A 890 -9.47 16.59 31.40
N ALA A 891 -8.75 17.57 30.85
CA ALA A 891 -7.55 17.35 30.06
C ALA A 891 -6.52 16.47 30.81
N GLY A 892 -5.88 15.56 30.09
CA GLY A 892 -4.94 14.56 30.63
C GLY A 892 -5.60 13.28 31.13
N SER A 893 -6.94 13.20 31.12
CA SER A 893 -7.65 11.92 31.30
C SER A 893 -7.45 11.02 30.08
N TYR A 894 -7.46 9.71 30.29
CA TYR A 894 -7.34 8.74 29.20
C TYR A 894 -8.13 7.46 29.45
N PHE A 895 -8.45 6.79 28.34
CA PHE A 895 -8.91 5.42 28.30
C PHE A 895 -7.90 4.56 27.55
N ALA A 896 -7.62 3.35 28.06
CA ALA A 896 -6.74 2.39 27.42
C ALA A 896 -7.26 0.95 27.60
N CYS A 897 -7.01 0.10 26.60
CA CYS A 897 -7.35 -1.33 26.59
C CYS A 897 -6.08 -2.20 26.49
N PHE A 898 -6.08 -3.34 27.18
CA PHE A 898 -4.92 -4.22 27.37
C PHE A 898 -5.31 -5.71 27.41
N PRO A 899 -4.35 -6.64 27.25
CA PRO A 899 -3.13 -6.49 26.46
C PRO A 899 -3.41 -6.79 24.99
N ASP A 900 -2.66 -6.20 24.06
CA ASP A 900 -2.68 -6.59 22.65
C ASP A 900 -1.25 -6.90 22.22
N LEU A 901 -1.07 -7.86 21.31
CA LEU A 901 0.22 -8.20 20.70
C LEU A 901 0.90 -6.95 20.11
N VAL A 902 0.11 -6.01 19.60
CA VAL A 902 0.57 -4.76 18.99
C VAL A 902 0.70 -3.57 19.94
N GLY A 903 0.50 -3.79 21.26
CA GLY A 903 0.60 -2.76 22.30
C GLY A 903 -0.76 -2.22 22.75
N ALA A 904 -0.79 -1.56 23.91
CA ALA A 904 -2.01 -1.00 24.48
C ALA A 904 -2.65 0.06 23.57
N GLN A 905 -3.98 0.07 23.44
CA GLN A 905 -4.68 0.99 22.54
C GLN A 905 -5.58 1.93 23.32
N GLY A 906 -5.63 3.21 22.94
CA GLY A 906 -6.42 4.18 23.71
C GLY A 906 -6.40 5.61 23.22
N ILE A 907 -7.05 6.47 23.99
CA ILE A 907 -7.25 7.89 23.69
C ILE A 907 -6.93 8.75 24.91
N VAL A 908 -6.26 9.87 24.67
CA VAL A 908 -5.90 10.88 25.66
C VAL A 908 -6.58 12.21 25.30
N LEU A 909 -7.25 12.82 26.27
CA LEU A 909 -7.88 14.13 26.11
C LEU A 909 -6.81 15.22 26.26
N LEU A 910 -6.54 16.01 25.22
CA LEU A 910 -5.50 17.04 25.27
C LEU A 910 -6.00 18.36 25.88
N ASP A 911 -7.27 18.69 25.71
CA ASP A 911 -7.89 19.94 26.19
C ASP A 911 -9.14 19.65 27.02
N ASP A 912 -9.68 20.68 27.68
CA ASP A 912 -10.91 20.58 28.46
C ASP A 912 -12.17 20.73 27.59
N GLY A 913 -13.32 20.32 28.14
CA GLY A 913 -14.60 20.37 27.43
C GLY A 913 -14.91 19.15 26.60
N TYR A 914 -14.32 18.02 26.98
CA TYR A 914 -14.68 16.73 26.44
C TYR A 914 -15.52 15.94 27.44
N SER A 915 -16.40 15.12 26.91
CA SER A 915 -16.96 13.98 27.63
C SER A 915 -16.44 12.70 27.02
N LEU A 916 -16.29 11.67 27.83
CA LEU A 916 -15.90 10.34 27.40
C LEU A 916 -17.03 9.38 27.73
N ARG A 917 -17.41 8.56 26.75
CA ARG A 917 -18.28 7.40 26.97
C ARG A 917 -17.46 6.14 26.82
N VAL A 918 -17.49 5.27 27.81
CA VAL A 918 -16.87 3.95 27.77
C VAL A 918 -17.95 2.92 28.07
N GLU A 919 -18.10 1.94 27.20
CA GLU A 919 -18.90 0.73 27.39
C GLU A 919 -17.97 -0.46 27.21
N ALA A 920 -17.81 -1.29 28.23
CA ALA A 920 -16.81 -2.34 28.19
C ALA A 920 -17.28 -3.61 28.93
N ASP A 921 -17.32 -4.73 28.22
CA ASP A 921 -17.54 -6.09 28.73
C ASP A 921 -16.78 -7.12 27.87
N LYS A 922 -16.85 -8.41 28.20
CA LYS A 922 -16.19 -9.48 27.43
C LYS A 922 -16.71 -9.68 26.00
N SER A 923 -17.83 -9.07 25.62
CA SER A 923 -18.35 -9.10 24.25
C SER A 923 -17.86 -7.93 23.42
N ARG A 924 -17.67 -6.75 24.04
CA ARG A 924 -17.34 -5.51 23.36
C ARG A 924 -16.69 -4.50 24.30
N VAL A 925 -15.64 -3.86 23.81
CA VAL A 925 -15.15 -2.58 24.30
C VAL A 925 -15.61 -1.47 23.34
N ARG A 926 -15.93 -0.28 23.86
CA ARG A 926 -16.23 0.91 23.08
C ARG A 926 -15.88 2.13 23.90
N ALA A 927 -14.96 2.95 23.42
CA ALA A 927 -14.69 4.26 23.95
C ALA A 927 -15.03 5.32 22.89
N ALA A 928 -15.55 6.47 23.30
CA ALA A 928 -15.81 7.59 22.41
C ALA A 928 -15.64 8.92 23.15
N ALA A 929 -14.78 9.79 22.63
CA ALA A 929 -14.68 11.18 23.08
C ALA A 929 -15.75 12.03 22.38
N TYR A 930 -16.28 13.02 23.09
CA TYR A 930 -17.33 13.94 22.62
C TYR A 930 -16.95 15.36 23.00
N ILE A 931 -17.27 16.34 22.15
CA ILE A 931 -17.17 17.74 22.57
C ILE A 931 -18.41 18.05 23.42
N SER A 932 -18.17 18.45 24.68
CA SER A 932 -19.20 18.69 25.66
C SER A 932 -19.27 20.18 25.98
N ARG A 933 -20.30 20.83 25.43
CA ARG A 933 -20.62 22.24 25.66
C ARG A 933 -22.10 22.44 26.03
N PRO A 934 -22.63 21.78 27.08
CA PRO A 934 -24.06 21.84 27.40
C PRO A 934 -24.58 23.28 27.45
N GLY A 935 -25.65 23.55 26.72
CA GLY A 935 -26.30 24.85 26.66
C GLY A 935 -25.66 25.88 25.73
N GLN A 936 -24.46 25.64 25.18
CA GLN A 936 -23.82 26.57 24.24
C GLN A 936 -24.62 26.69 22.94
N GLU A 937 -24.79 27.92 22.46
CA GLU A 937 -25.37 28.20 21.15
C GLU A 937 -24.26 28.48 20.14
N MET A 938 -24.39 27.95 18.93
CA MET A 938 -23.50 28.20 17.80
C MET A 938 -24.27 29.01 16.76
N ALA A 939 -23.77 30.19 16.41
CA ALA A 939 -24.23 30.99 15.30
C ALA A 939 -23.56 30.56 13.97
N VAL A 940 -24.12 30.99 12.85
CA VAL A 940 -23.49 30.74 11.53
C VAL A 940 -22.10 31.37 11.48
N GLY A 941 -21.10 30.59 11.07
CA GLY A 941 -19.70 30.98 11.02
C GLY A 941 -18.92 30.75 12.32
N ASP A 942 -19.60 30.42 13.43
CA ASP A 942 -18.92 30.09 14.68
C ASP A 942 -18.04 28.85 14.49
N LYS A 943 -16.87 28.91 15.13
CA LYS A 943 -15.80 27.91 15.02
C LYS A 943 -15.57 27.23 16.36
N LEU A 944 -15.53 25.90 16.34
CA LEU A 944 -15.26 25.08 17.50
C LEU A 944 -14.03 24.20 17.25
N PRO A 945 -12.84 24.60 17.74
CA PRO A 945 -11.64 23.79 17.61
C PRO A 945 -11.68 22.58 18.55
N PHE A 946 -11.02 21.50 18.17
CA PHE A 946 -10.86 20.30 18.99
C PHE A 946 -9.49 19.66 18.75
N ARG A 947 -8.95 19.00 19.78
CA ARG A 947 -7.71 18.23 19.73
C ARG A 947 -7.74 17.05 20.70
N LEU A 948 -7.21 15.92 20.25
CA LEU A 948 -7.08 14.70 21.03
C LEU A 948 -5.85 13.91 20.58
N LEU A 949 -5.42 12.96 21.39
CA LEU A 949 -4.29 12.10 21.07
C LEU A 949 -4.72 10.64 21.07
N CYS A 950 -4.54 9.98 19.92
CA CYS A 950 -4.66 8.54 19.75
C CYS A 950 -3.32 7.87 20.08
N VAL A 951 -3.37 6.81 20.89
CA VAL A 951 -2.18 6.13 21.40
C VAL A 951 -2.25 4.65 21.07
N LEU A 952 -1.19 4.15 20.42
CA LEU A 952 -0.82 2.74 20.36
C LEU A 952 0.50 2.57 21.10
N GLY A 953 0.50 1.69 22.10
CA GLY A 953 1.67 1.30 22.87
C GLY A 953 2.74 0.63 22.01
N ARG A 954 3.87 0.31 22.63
CA ARG A 954 4.96 -0.36 21.91
C ARG A 954 4.57 -1.81 21.63
N TYR A 955 5.13 -2.37 20.54
CA TYR A 955 5.00 -3.79 20.24
C TYR A 955 5.48 -4.64 21.43
N ALA A 956 4.64 -5.58 21.86
CA ALA A 956 4.87 -6.36 23.09
C ALA A 956 5.13 -5.49 24.36
N GLY A 957 4.50 -4.32 24.45
CA GLY A 957 4.54 -3.44 25.60
C GLY A 957 3.87 -4.02 26.86
N PRO A 958 4.03 -3.35 28.02
CA PRO A 958 3.43 -3.80 29.27
C PRO A 958 1.89 -3.81 29.20
N ALA A 959 1.27 -4.74 29.92
CA ALA A 959 -0.18 -4.88 30.01
C ALA A 959 -0.79 -3.92 31.06
N ASP A 960 -0.31 -2.68 31.13
CA ASP A 960 -0.75 -1.67 32.10
C ASP A 960 -0.68 -0.23 31.56
N GLY A 961 -1.20 0.73 32.32
CA GLY A 961 -1.26 2.14 31.94
C GLY A 961 0.08 2.89 31.95
N SER A 962 1.22 2.26 32.22
CA SER A 962 2.51 2.95 32.38
C SER A 962 2.96 3.71 31.13
N GLU A 963 2.72 3.19 29.93
CA GLU A 963 3.08 3.87 28.68
C GLU A 963 2.25 5.13 28.44
N PHE A 964 0.96 5.12 28.84
CA PHE A 964 0.11 6.30 28.78
C PHE A 964 0.59 7.37 29.77
N GLN A 965 0.93 6.96 30.99
CA GLN A 965 1.50 7.88 31.99
C GLN A 965 2.82 8.49 31.53
N TRP A 966 3.68 7.68 30.90
CA TRP A 966 4.93 8.16 30.30
C TRP A 966 4.67 9.24 29.24
N VAL A 967 3.71 9.04 28.34
CA VAL A 967 3.31 10.06 27.36
C VAL A 967 2.83 11.33 28.05
N LEU A 968 1.93 11.20 29.04
CA LEU A 968 1.35 12.34 29.76
C LEU A 968 2.41 13.21 30.45
N GLN A 969 3.39 12.57 31.09
CA GLN A 969 4.46 13.24 31.84
C GLN A 969 5.54 13.81 30.91
N SER A 970 6.01 13.04 29.93
CA SER A 970 7.14 13.46 29.10
C SER A 970 6.77 14.48 28.03
N MET A 971 5.51 14.50 27.57
CA MET A 971 5.06 15.34 26.47
C MET A 971 4.32 16.61 26.92
N GLY A 972 4.44 17.01 28.19
CA GLY A 972 3.90 18.28 28.69
C GLY A 972 2.37 18.34 28.73
N ILE A 973 1.71 17.19 28.87
CA ILE A 973 0.25 17.10 29.03
C ILE A 973 -0.11 17.27 30.51
N LEU A 974 0.66 16.63 31.41
CA LEU A 974 0.56 16.78 32.85
C LEU A 974 1.81 17.47 33.40
N GLY A 975 1.79 18.81 33.40
CA GLY A 975 2.89 19.63 33.91
C GLY A 975 3.99 19.88 32.87
N PRO A 976 5.21 20.27 33.32
CA PRO A 976 6.33 20.54 32.42
C PRO A 976 6.77 19.28 31.66
N PRO A 977 7.12 19.40 30.36
CA PRO A 977 7.62 18.25 29.58
C PRO A 977 9.01 17.79 30.05
N ALA A 978 9.42 16.61 29.56
CA ALA A 978 10.75 16.02 29.78
C ALA A 978 11.88 16.72 28.97
N TYR A 979 11.62 17.93 28.49
CA TYR A 979 12.57 18.78 27.78
C TYR A 979 12.34 20.26 28.11
N ARG A 980 13.31 21.11 27.80
CA ARG A 980 13.21 22.57 27.89
C ARG A 980 13.75 23.20 26.61
N ALA A 981 12.99 24.14 26.05
CA ALA A 981 13.43 24.94 24.92
C ALA A 981 14.04 26.26 25.40
N GLU A 982 15.29 26.51 25.06
CA GLU A 982 16.02 27.75 25.36
C GLU A 982 16.36 28.44 24.05
N LEU A 983 15.46 29.34 23.62
CA LEU A 983 15.60 30.04 22.35
C LEU A 983 16.40 31.34 22.52
N GLU A 984 17.42 31.49 21.69
CA GLU A 984 18.12 32.76 21.43
C GLU A 984 17.29 33.67 20.51
N LYS A 985 16.53 33.06 19.60
CA LYS A 985 15.68 33.74 18.62
C LYS A 985 14.41 32.95 18.33
N GLY A 986 13.30 33.66 18.14
CA GLY A 986 11.96 33.07 18.05
C GLY A 986 11.29 32.93 19.43
N LYS A 987 10.08 32.38 19.47
CA LYS A 987 9.30 32.22 20.71
C LYS A 987 8.69 30.83 20.82
N VAL A 988 8.62 30.33 22.05
CA VAL A 988 7.83 29.13 22.38
C VAL A 988 6.40 29.57 22.62
N LEU A 989 5.46 29.05 21.83
CA LEU A 989 4.02 29.29 21.95
C LEU A 989 3.34 28.25 22.85
N GLY A 990 3.88 27.04 22.91
CA GLY A 990 3.36 25.98 23.76
C GLY A 990 4.20 24.70 23.69
N THR A 991 4.04 23.84 24.69
CA THR A 991 4.78 22.56 24.80
C THR A 991 3.87 21.36 25.00
N LYS A 992 2.54 21.55 24.94
CA LYS A 992 1.56 20.49 25.12
C LYS A 992 1.58 19.58 23.88
N PHE A 993 2.19 18.41 24.02
CA PHE A 993 2.52 17.43 22.99
C PHE A 993 3.51 17.90 21.92
N TYR A 994 3.23 19.05 21.28
CA TYR A 994 4.14 19.70 20.35
C TYR A 994 5.05 20.68 21.09
N LEU A 995 6.28 20.80 20.61
CA LEU A 995 7.00 22.07 20.72
C LEU A 995 6.47 23.02 19.64
N ASP A 996 5.60 23.95 20.02
CA ASP A 996 4.98 24.93 19.14
C ASP A 996 5.80 26.23 19.17
N LEU A 997 6.30 26.66 18.02
CA LEU A 997 7.26 27.75 17.87
C LEU A 997 6.72 28.85 16.96
N GLU A 998 7.12 30.08 17.23
CA GLU A 998 6.99 31.23 16.32
C GLU A 998 8.39 31.69 15.89
N ALA A 999 8.64 31.64 14.59
CA ALA A 999 9.88 32.13 14.01
C ALA A 999 9.93 33.65 14.06
N GLN A 1000 11.12 34.18 14.32
CA GLN A 1000 11.42 35.61 14.20
C GLN A 1000 12.32 35.81 12.99
N ASP A 1001 11.97 36.71 12.07
CA ASP A 1001 12.69 36.94 10.80
C ASP A 1001 12.97 35.65 10.00
N GLY A 1002 12.04 34.68 10.04
CA GLY A 1002 12.17 33.41 9.32
C GLY A 1002 13.02 32.34 10.00
N GLU A 1003 13.43 32.52 11.27
CA GLU A 1003 14.20 31.51 12.02
C GLU A 1003 13.81 31.40 13.51
N CYS A 1004 13.91 30.18 14.04
CA CYS A 1004 14.05 29.88 15.46
C CYS A 1004 15.47 29.36 15.69
N LEU A 1005 16.15 29.87 16.72
CA LEU A 1005 17.52 29.48 17.06
C LEU A 1005 17.61 29.22 18.55
N GLY A 1006 18.24 28.13 18.95
CA GLY A 1006 18.51 27.87 20.35
C GLY A 1006 18.83 26.41 20.62
N VAL A 1007 18.73 26.03 21.88
CA VAL A 1007 19.04 24.67 22.32
C VAL A 1007 17.83 24.04 23.00
N ILE A 1008 17.50 22.82 22.58
CA ILE A 1008 16.46 22.00 23.19
C ILE A 1008 17.15 20.93 24.04
N ARG A 1009 16.95 21.01 25.36
CA ARG A 1009 17.61 20.11 26.32
C ARG A 1009 16.64 19.13 26.93
N LYS A 1010 17.10 17.91 27.18
CA LYS A 1010 16.33 16.99 28.03
C LYS A 1010 16.41 17.44 29.49
N THR A 1011 15.28 17.39 30.18
CA THR A 1011 15.22 17.67 31.63
C THR A 1011 15.30 16.38 32.46
N THR A 1012 15.24 15.23 31.80
CA THR A 1012 15.33 13.90 32.40
C THR A 1012 16.20 13.00 31.53
N GLU A 1013 16.88 12.01 32.10
CA GLU A 1013 17.59 10.99 31.32
C GLU A 1013 16.64 10.05 30.56
N GLN A 1014 15.37 9.97 31.00
CA GLN A 1014 14.35 9.14 30.38
C GLN A 1014 14.15 9.48 28.91
N ARG A 1015 14.04 8.44 28.08
CA ARG A 1015 13.71 8.53 26.66
C ARG A 1015 12.38 9.26 26.42
N LEU A 1016 12.24 9.98 25.31
CA LEU A 1016 10.91 10.44 24.87
C LEU A 1016 10.10 9.29 24.23
N PRO A 1017 8.77 9.28 24.34
CA PRO A 1017 7.91 8.21 23.79
C PRO A 1017 7.91 8.17 22.25
N CYS A 1018 8.23 9.30 21.61
CA CYS A 1018 8.48 9.42 20.18
C CYS A 1018 9.55 10.50 19.95
N ARG A 1019 10.00 10.69 18.70
CA ARG A 1019 10.75 11.89 18.31
C ARG A 1019 9.92 13.13 18.66
N LEU A 1020 10.55 14.19 19.17
CA LEU A 1020 9.85 15.40 19.62
C LEU A 1020 9.13 16.06 18.42
N PRO A 1021 7.78 16.13 18.41
CA PRO A 1021 7.05 16.84 17.38
C PRO A 1021 7.26 18.35 17.48
N VAL A 1022 7.54 19.01 16.36
CA VAL A 1022 7.73 20.48 16.30
C VAL A 1022 6.79 21.10 15.26
N ARG A 1023 6.10 22.18 15.65
CA ARG A 1023 5.36 23.06 14.72
C ARG A 1023 6.01 24.44 14.75
N VAL A 1024 6.16 25.06 13.58
CA VAL A 1024 6.75 26.40 13.47
C VAL A 1024 5.90 27.31 12.60
N ARG A 1025 5.47 28.44 13.16
CA ARG A 1025 4.73 29.51 12.48
C ARG A 1025 5.66 30.67 12.10
N GLY A 1026 5.21 31.53 11.18
CA GLY A 1026 5.95 32.74 10.80
C GLY A 1026 7.07 32.52 9.77
N LEU A 1027 7.10 31.36 9.13
CA LEU A 1027 7.98 31.06 7.99
C LEU A 1027 7.27 31.35 6.67
N ASN A 1028 8.04 31.63 5.62
CA ASN A 1028 7.51 31.74 4.26
C ASN A 1028 7.42 30.34 3.60
N PRO A 1029 6.22 29.83 3.26
CA PRO A 1029 6.07 28.51 2.64
C PRO A 1029 6.57 28.46 1.18
N ASN A 1030 6.88 29.60 0.56
CA ASN A 1030 7.52 29.66 -0.76
C ASN A 1030 9.06 29.52 -0.67
N CYS A 1031 9.64 29.39 0.52
CA CYS A 1031 11.08 29.23 0.70
C CYS A 1031 11.40 27.86 1.33
N SER A 1032 12.44 27.17 0.84
CA SER A 1032 12.93 25.93 1.46
C SER A 1032 13.17 26.15 2.97
N ALA A 1033 12.77 25.19 3.79
CA ALA A 1033 12.96 25.24 5.24
C ALA A 1033 13.52 23.90 5.76
N ALA A 1034 14.23 23.98 6.88
CA ALA A 1034 14.84 22.81 7.50
C ALA A 1034 15.05 23.01 9.00
N ALA A 1035 15.11 21.89 9.72
CA ALA A 1035 15.73 21.80 11.03
C ALA A 1035 17.20 21.42 10.85
N TYR A 1036 18.12 22.22 11.37
CA TYR A 1036 19.56 22.00 11.31
C TYR A 1036 20.09 21.82 12.73
N ASP A 1037 20.56 20.62 13.04
CA ASP A 1037 21.32 20.35 14.25
C ASP A 1037 22.78 20.77 14.03
N ARG A 1038 23.16 21.88 14.65
CA ARG A 1038 24.49 22.50 14.51
C ARG A 1038 25.60 21.66 15.13
N LYS A 1039 25.28 20.87 16.16
CA LYS A 1039 26.24 20.01 16.85
C LYS A 1039 26.50 18.73 16.07
N ARG A 1040 25.44 18.11 15.52
CA ARG A 1040 25.53 16.89 14.71
C ARG A 1040 25.85 17.17 13.23
N ASN A 1041 25.74 18.43 12.81
CA ASN A 1041 25.85 18.87 11.42
C ASN A 1041 24.83 18.16 10.49
N GLU A 1042 23.60 17.99 10.98
CA GLU A 1042 22.53 17.30 10.27
C GLU A 1042 21.44 18.29 9.85
N LEU A 1043 21.12 18.30 8.56
CA LEU A 1043 20.08 19.15 7.99
C LEU A 1043 18.88 18.28 7.58
N VAL A 1044 17.71 18.67 8.04
CA VAL A 1044 16.46 17.96 7.86
C VAL A 1044 15.45 18.90 7.20
N PRO A 1045 15.27 18.83 5.88
CA PRO A 1045 14.23 19.58 5.20
C PRO A 1045 12.85 19.21 5.73
N PHE A 1046 11.96 20.20 5.81
CA PHE A 1046 10.57 19.96 6.16
C PHE A 1046 9.61 20.83 5.34
N GLY A 1047 8.42 20.30 5.07
CA GLY A 1047 7.40 20.96 4.29
C GLY A 1047 6.39 21.76 5.12
N PHE A 1048 5.37 22.26 4.42
CA PHE A 1048 4.39 23.21 4.96
C PHE A 1048 2.95 22.77 4.68
N LEU A 1049 2.08 22.95 5.68
CA LEU A 1049 0.63 22.88 5.52
C LEU A 1049 0.01 24.15 6.13
N ASP A 1050 -0.81 24.86 5.35
CA ASP A 1050 -1.47 26.12 5.75
C ASP A 1050 -0.52 27.17 6.38
N GLY A 1051 0.70 27.28 5.83
CA GLY A 1051 1.72 28.23 6.30
C GLY A 1051 2.43 27.83 7.60
N VAL A 1052 2.15 26.64 8.13
CA VAL A 1052 2.83 26.06 9.30
C VAL A 1052 3.83 25.00 8.84
N GLY A 1053 5.06 25.11 9.32
CA GLY A 1053 6.10 24.09 9.11
C GLY A 1053 6.00 22.99 10.16
N TYR A 1054 6.21 21.74 9.76
CA TYR A 1054 6.13 20.57 10.63
C TYR A 1054 7.43 19.77 10.59
N ALA A 1055 8.05 19.56 11.74
CA ALA A 1055 9.33 18.85 11.85
C ALA A 1055 9.34 17.89 13.05
N SER A 1056 10.42 17.14 13.18
CA SER A 1056 10.70 16.32 14.37
C SER A 1056 12.15 16.51 14.83
N LEU A 1057 12.42 16.37 16.12
CA LEU A 1057 13.77 16.36 16.68
C LEU A 1057 14.03 15.05 17.43
N ASP A 1058 15.23 14.47 17.26
CA ASP A 1058 15.67 13.36 18.10
C ASP A 1058 16.45 13.89 19.30
N LEU A 1059 15.84 13.81 20.48
CA LEU A 1059 16.50 14.19 21.72
C LEU A 1059 17.14 12.98 22.43
N ASP A 1060 16.92 11.75 21.95
CA ASP A 1060 17.51 10.57 22.60
C ASP A 1060 19.00 10.41 22.30
N GLU A 1061 19.47 11.03 21.22
CA GLU A 1061 20.89 11.17 20.94
C GLU A 1061 21.55 12.31 21.75
N GLY A 1062 20.81 12.93 22.68
CA GLY A 1062 21.23 14.06 23.51
C GLY A 1062 20.63 15.40 23.08
N ASP A 1063 20.99 16.46 23.82
CA ASP A 1063 20.55 17.84 23.58
C ASP A 1063 20.75 18.25 22.11
N ALA A 1064 19.74 18.94 21.56
CA ALA A 1064 19.74 19.39 20.17
C ALA A 1064 20.03 20.90 20.13
N ASP A 1065 21.14 21.26 19.49
CA ASP A 1065 21.49 22.64 19.20
C ASP A 1065 20.95 23.00 17.81
N VAL A 1066 19.81 23.69 17.75
CA VAL A 1066 18.96 23.72 16.56
C VAL A 1066 18.79 25.11 15.98
N TYR A 1067 18.88 25.15 14.65
CA TYR A 1067 18.26 26.15 13.79
C TYR A 1067 17.01 25.53 13.17
N ILE A 1068 15.86 26.20 13.22
CA ILE A 1068 14.62 25.75 12.57
C ILE A 1068 14.06 26.94 11.80
N GLY A 1069 14.11 26.93 10.47
CA GLY A 1069 13.71 28.09 9.68
C GLY A 1069 13.88 27.97 8.18
N ASN A 1070 13.55 29.04 7.46
CA ASN A 1070 13.74 29.13 6.01
C ASN A 1070 15.24 29.24 5.66
N LEU A 1071 15.76 28.44 4.74
CA LEU A 1071 17.20 28.44 4.40
C LEU A 1071 17.66 29.72 3.66
N ALA A 1072 16.71 30.46 3.09
CA ALA A 1072 16.91 31.80 2.56
C ALA A 1072 15.63 32.61 2.80
N VAL A 1073 15.78 33.91 3.03
CA VAL A 1073 14.67 34.84 3.34
C VAL A 1073 14.74 36.09 2.45
N CYS A 1074 13.59 36.70 2.21
CA CYS A 1074 13.46 37.99 1.53
C CYS A 1074 12.17 38.69 1.98
N ASP A 1075 12.02 39.97 1.68
CA ASP A 1075 10.82 40.76 1.99
C ASP A 1075 9.70 40.62 0.94
N CYS A 1076 9.92 39.79 -0.09
CA CYS A 1076 8.97 39.53 -1.16
C CYS A 1076 8.35 38.13 -1.02
N PRO A 1077 7.21 37.96 -0.33
CA PRO A 1077 6.64 36.64 -0.04
C PRO A 1077 6.21 35.86 -1.29
N GLU A 1078 5.97 36.54 -2.40
CA GLU A 1078 5.62 35.94 -3.70
C GLU A 1078 6.81 35.26 -4.40
N LEU A 1079 8.05 35.57 -3.98
CA LEU A 1079 9.26 34.98 -4.57
C LEU A 1079 9.50 33.58 -3.99
N ARG A 1080 9.69 32.58 -4.87
CA ARG A 1080 10.04 31.22 -4.46
C ARG A 1080 11.55 31.10 -4.34
N LEU A 1081 12.03 30.66 -3.17
CA LEU A 1081 13.45 30.45 -2.91
C LEU A 1081 13.71 28.97 -2.63
N THR A 1082 14.35 28.28 -3.56
CA THR A 1082 14.81 26.90 -3.34
C THR A 1082 16.28 26.91 -2.95
N VAL A 1083 16.64 26.24 -1.86
CA VAL A 1083 18.04 26.12 -1.42
C VAL A 1083 18.45 24.66 -1.45
N VAL A 1084 19.49 24.33 -2.22
CA VAL A 1084 20.04 22.97 -2.32
C VAL A 1084 21.53 22.96 -2.04
N GLN A 1085 22.02 21.88 -1.43
CA GLN A 1085 23.46 21.70 -1.19
C GLN A 1085 24.18 21.36 -2.50
N GLU A 1086 25.30 22.03 -2.80
CA GLU A 1086 26.15 21.69 -3.95
C GLU A 1086 27.41 20.94 -3.56
N ASN A 1087 28.20 21.43 -2.59
CA ASN A 1087 29.43 20.77 -2.11
C ASN A 1087 29.88 21.33 -0.75
N GLY A 1088 30.17 20.47 0.24
CA GLY A 1088 30.72 20.89 1.55
C GLY A 1088 29.84 21.89 2.29
N ASN A 1089 30.28 23.15 2.34
CA ASN A 1089 29.58 24.27 2.99
C ASN A 1089 28.91 25.24 1.99
N ALA A 1090 28.86 24.91 0.70
CA ALA A 1090 28.24 25.77 -0.31
C ALA A 1090 26.79 25.34 -0.63
N VAL A 1091 25.88 26.31 -0.66
CA VAL A 1091 24.48 26.12 -1.09
C VAL A 1091 24.20 26.91 -2.36
N LYS A 1092 23.41 26.32 -3.25
CA LYS A 1092 22.82 27.02 -4.39
C LYS A 1092 21.43 27.52 -4.01
N VAL A 1093 21.19 28.80 -4.27
CA VAL A 1093 19.88 29.44 -4.09
C VAL A 1093 19.29 29.69 -5.47
N LEU A 1094 18.10 29.14 -5.72
CA LEU A 1094 17.29 29.41 -6.90
C LEU A 1094 16.15 30.35 -6.51
N ALA A 1095 16.15 31.56 -7.07
CA ALA A 1095 15.09 32.53 -6.90
C ALA A 1095 14.19 32.54 -8.14
N HIS A 1096 12.94 32.09 -7.98
CA HIS A 1096 11.96 31.98 -9.07
C HIS A 1096 10.78 32.93 -8.84
N ASN A 1097 10.42 33.69 -9.87
CA ASN A 1097 9.26 34.59 -9.86
C ASN A 1097 8.09 33.97 -10.63
N PRO A 1098 7.10 33.36 -9.95
CA PRO A 1098 5.94 32.79 -10.61
C PRO A 1098 4.86 33.82 -10.97
N THR A 1099 5.04 35.10 -10.66
CA THR A 1099 3.99 36.13 -10.78
C THR A 1099 3.90 36.73 -12.19
N SER A 1100 3.01 37.71 -12.36
CA SER A 1100 2.83 38.50 -13.59
C SER A 1100 3.59 39.84 -13.60
N LYS A 1101 4.35 40.15 -12.55
CA LYS A 1101 5.13 41.40 -12.42
C LYS A 1101 6.60 41.11 -12.10
N GLU A 1102 7.49 42.01 -12.47
CA GLU A 1102 8.90 41.93 -12.06
C GLU A 1102 8.99 42.08 -10.53
N LEU A 1103 9.86 41.28 -9.89
CA LEU A 1103 10.08 41.33 -8.45
C LEU A 1103 11.50 41.80 -8.16
N LYS A 1104 11.63 42.80 -7.27
CA LYS A 1104 12.90 43.32 -6.77
C LYS A 1104 12.96 43.13 -5.27
N THR A 1105 14.01 42.47 -4.79
CA THR A 1105 14.17 42.20 -3.35
C THR A 1105 15.64 41.93 -3.02
N ILE A 1106 15.95 41.82 -1.73
CA ILE A 1106 17.23 41.35 -1.24
C ILE A 1106 17.04 39.96 -0.66
N VAL A 1107 17.67 38.96 -1.27
CA VAL A 1107 17.70 37.59 -0.74
C VAL A 1107 18.86 37.47 0.23
N ARG A 1108 18.58 36.93 1.41
CA ARG A 1108 19.56 36.78 2.50
C ARG A 1108 19.59 35.35 3.02
N THR A 1109 20.77 34.88 3.43
CA THR A 1109 20.86 33.69 4.29
C THR A 1109 20.68 34.11 5.74
N PRO A 1110 19.78 33.46 6.51
CA PRO A 1110 19.61 33.79 7.93
C PRO A 1110 20.90 33.60 8.72
N LYS A 1111 21.13 34.47 9.71
CA LYS A 1111 22.38 34.45 10.48
C LYS A 1111 22.52 33.17 11.33
N GLY A 1112 21.40 32.59 11.78
CA GLY A 1112 21.39 31.35 12.55
C GLY A 1112 21.72 30.11 11.72
N TYR A 1113 21.59 30.18 10.39
CA TYR A 1113 21.97 29.09 9.48
C TYR A 1113 23.49 29.08 9.25
N SER A 1114 24.23 28.68 10.29
CA SER A 1114 25.70 28.73 10.36
C SER A 1114 26.42 27.74 9.44
N ARG A 1115 25.70 26.94 8.64
CA ARG A 1115 26.29 26.01 7.67
C ARG A 1115 26.93 26.73 6.48
N VAL A 1116 26.48 27.95 6.20
CA VAL A 1116 27.02 28.83 5.15
C VAL A 1116 27.29 30.22 5.71
N SER A 1117 28.14 30.99 5.06
CA SER A 1117 28.39 32.37 5.49
C SER A 1117 27.13 33.23 5.27
N PRO A 1118 26.81 34.16 6.18
CA PRO A 1118 25.77 35.16 5.93
C PRO A 1118 26.06 35.93 4.64
N ALA A 1119 25.10 35.94 3.72
CA ALA A 1119 25.19 36.62 2.44
C ALA A 1119 23.90 37.40 2.17
N SER A 1120 24.01 38.46 1.37
CA SER A 1120 22.87 39.26 0.93
C SER A 1120 23.07 39.63 -0.53
N ASN A 1121 22.10 39.29 -1.37
CA ASN A 1121 22.15 39.52 -2.81
C ASN A 1121 20.91 40.31 -3.22
N ALA A 1122 21.11 41.50 -3.80
CA ALA A 1122 20.03 42.21 -4.48
C ALA A 1122 19.70 41.47 -5.78
N VAL A 1123 18.43 41.10 -5.95
CA VAL A 1123 17.95 40.37 -7.12
C VAL A 1123 16.79 41.11 -7.76
N THR A 1124 16.79 41.14 -9.09
CA THR A 1124 15.65 41.59 -9.91
C THR A 1124 15.25 40.40 -10.76
N VAL A 1125 14.13 39.75 -10.43
CA VAL A 1125 13.69 38.53 -11.09
C VAL A 1125 12.55 38.87 -12.06
N PRO A 1126 12.77 38.72 -13.39
CA PRO A 1126 11.74 39.00 -14.39
C PRO A 1126 10.48 38.16 -14.22
N VAL A 1127 9.40 38.55 -14.89
CA VAL A 1127 8.14 37.79 -14.93
C VAL A 1127 8.38 36.36 -15.43
N GLY A 1128 8.05 35.35 -14.63
CA GLY A 1128 8.30 33.94 -14.97
C GLY A 1128 9.79 33.56 -15.03
N GLY A 1129 10.68 34.48 -14.66
CA GLY A 1129 12.12 34.30 -14.69
C GLY A 1129 12.67 33.62 -13.45
N ARG A 1130 13.91 33.15 -13.57
CA ARG A 1130 14.69 32.60 -12.46
C ARG A 1130 16.10 33.17 -12.43
N ILE A 1131 16.67 33.28 -11.24
CA ILE A 1131 18.08 33.61 -11.01
C ILE A 1131 18.68 32.54 -10.09
N GLU A 1132 19.89 32.11 -10.38
CA GLU A 1132 20.64 31.15 -9.57
C GLU A 1132 21.95 31.79 -9.10
N PHE A 1133 22.30 31.59 -7.83
CA PHE A 1133 23.58 32.01 -7.27
C PHE A 1133 24.01 31.07 -6.13
N THR A 1134 25.32 30.96 -5.93
CA THR A 1134 25.92 30.10 -4.90
C THR A 1134 26.40 30.93 -3.72
N VAL A 1135 26.10 30.49 -2.51
CA VAL A 1135 26.59 31.06 -1.24
C VAL A 1135 27.56 30.05 -0.61
N LYS A 1136 28.71 30.52 -0.13
CA LYS A 1136 29.80 29.69 0.42
C LYS A 1136 29.92 29.75 1.93
#